data_AF-A0A564YUR0-F1
#
_entry.id   AF-A0A564YUR0-F1
#
_cell.length_a   1.000
_cell.length_b   1.000
_cell.length_c   1.000
_cell.angle_alpha   90.00
_cell.angle_beta   90.00
_cell.angle_gamma   90.00
#
_symmetry.space_group_name_H-M   'P 1'
#
loop_
_entity.id
_entity.type
_entity.pdbx_description
1 polymer ?
#
loop_
_entity_poly.entity_id
_entity_poly.type
_entity_poly.pdbx_seq_one_letter_code
_entity_poly.pdbx_strand_id
1 'polypeptide(L)'
;LISSIAKAAVSSGSSDGNDSLILTSRLSSEDLDWVLHQLRYLKALLESSSQKMFTTNSGSHRIGTAESSLSPLSRLTQDLCALLSAFIEFIGLWQVISQHNVPAITSRLTTEQRTDVINLPVEAFVCWMPRTAAVSTPATVQTTPDVRSALISALLDYYISGQCQSASVDTLCARLRAICPSLFGHEDALCARAEELLMRAATMGVSEQRRALIIEAIDLLYSAGPSLNIALAANKLITTVGAWGPAVNLCLTLAKQRDPLDVALLCLKERRAPETAADVSVRRLGQGTSTAKSEAEMVEGRYEAYRSALGCLGSLLELARLPAAISRIPEPENEMKYDPVGALHCIGLNPTVDVVRRTLLDILKLIFKSDDILAHFEVIGWLLNHDLLEQAVELKSPHLEAYLESRLCQSPNNIPLRRLLWRQLESRGARLEAARVLEHLATTDSSEEDLTLEDRLDYLARAIVTVKALPQSQMAETADYLADLQDRLDVAELQRQLCVELAATGTSSAASMSATFSQASVEVALNELTRGPLVSASELFSTYAEPFELHESKLLLMHFAGETDADLVEAIWLALLHRLLLNTGGGGNSSHLSSPVPPQRRRLSTRKIARGLELNIANCLGRLYSRLAAAVVTPNPLNIASSVQLHVSTTADYTFFPLVVIISTLERYAVQQNLPTNWVPAIFGDAKIPPSPEVVEAYNIIICKKDPFWMRENVRSRLMEVIYIFVAEFIDSPARLSPRQRQLQSSRMLDHLTTHLVELHAEPKSGGDHTLMGGGSGGASGVQSQHQQHLLLVEKLRGLRSHLERMASSAAAI
;
A
#
# COMPACT_ATOMS: atom_id res chain seq x y z
N LEU A 1 42.60 -16.63 -49.68
CA LEU A 1 44.06 -16.85 -49.64
C LEU A 1 44.58 -17.39 -48.31
N ILE A 2 43.81 -17.35 -47.20
CA ILE A 2 44.19 -17.99 -45.94
C ILE A 2 42.97 -18.74 -45.41
N SER A 3 43.00 -20.08 -45.36
CA SER A 3 41.87 -20.89 -44.88
C SER A 3 41.87 -21.06 -43.35
N SER A 4 43.02 -20.98 -42.69
CA SER A 4 43.16 -21.06 -41.22
C SER A 4 44.51 -20.52 -40.78
N ILE A 5 44.55 -19.77 -39.66
CA ILE A 5 45.74 -19.06 -39.15
C ILE A 5 46.42 -19.81 -37.99
N ALA A 6 45.71 -20.67 -37.26
CA ALA A 6 46.23 -21.39 -36.08
C ALA A 6 46.21 -22.92 -36.25
N LYS A 7 47.19 -23.63 -35.68
CA LYS A 7 47.27 -25.10 -35.66
C LYS A 7 47.29 -25.60 -34.23
N ALA A 8 46.58 -26.69 -33.96
CA ALA A 8 46.78 -27.45 -32.73
C ALA A 8 48.06 -28.28 -32.86
N ALA A 9 48.99 -28.09 -31.92
CA ALA A 9 50.12 -28.98 -31.69
C ALA A 9 49.85 -29.80 -30.43
N VAL A 10 50.04 -31.11 -30.51
CA VAL A 10 49.96 -32.02 -29.36
C VAL A 10 51.28 -31.94 -28.61
N SER A 11 51.25 -31.63 -27.31
CA SER A 11 52.44 -31.65 -26.46
C SER A 11 52.92 -33.09 -26.29
N SER A 12 54.00 -33.46 -26.95
CA SER A 12 54.71 -34.71 -26.62
C SER A 12 55.50 -34.52 -25.33
N GLY A 13 54.83 -34.55 -24.17
CA GLY A 13 55.51 -34.58 -22.88
C GLY A 13 54.77 -33.95 -21.70
N SER A 14 53.68 -34.56 -21.24
CA SER A 14 53.36 -34.63 -19.80
C SER A 14 52.35 -35.75 -19.56
N SER A 15 52.73 -36.72 -18.74
CA SER A 15 51.92 -37.88 -18.36
C SER A 15 50.91 -37.54 -17.27
N ASP A 16 49.98 -36.62 -17.54
CA ASP A 16 48.76 -36.43 -16.75
C ASP A 16 47.64 -36.03 -17.72
N GLY A 17 46.53 -36.78 -17.67
CA GLY A 17 45.46 -36.82 -18.68
C GLY A 17 44.56 -35.59 -18.79
N ASN A 18 45.15 -34.40 -18.99
CA ASN A 18 44.48 -33.24 -19.55
C ASN A 18 45.20 -32.86 -20.85
N ASP A 19 44.62 -33.23 -21.99
CA ASP A 19 45.11 -32.87 -23.32
C ASP A 19 45.06 -31.34 -23.49
N SER A 20 46.12 -30.66 -23.06
CA SER A 20 46.28 -29.22 -23.29
C SER A 20 46.64 -29.00 -24.76
N LEU A 21 45.63 -28.64 -25.56
CA LEU A 21 45.81 -28.23 -26.95
C LEU A 21 46.72 -26.99 -26.98
N ILE A 22 47.98 -27.17 -27.39
CA ILE A 22 48.92 -26.06 -27.57
C ILE A 22 48.65 -25.43 -28.94
N LEU A 23 48.27 -24.17 -28.94
CA LEU A 23 48.06 -23.39 -30.15
C LEU A 23 49.39 -22.85 -30.68
N THR A 24 49.69 -23.12 -31.94
CA THR A 24 50.83 -22.53 -32.67
C THR A 24 50.34 -21.81 -33.93
N SER A 25 51.05 -20.76 -34.35
CA SER A 25 50.72 -20.07 -35.61
C SER A 25 51.09 -20.96 -36.81
N ARG A 26 50.18 -21.07 -37.79
CA ARG A 26 50.46 -21.77 -39.06
C ARG A 26 51.37 -20.98 -39.99
N LEU A 27 51.34 -19.66 -39.85
CA LEU A 27 52.10 -18.71 -40.67
C LEU A 27 53.31 -18.23 -39.86
N SER A 28 54.46 -18.11 -40.55
CA SER A 28 55.64 -17.49 -39.97
C SER A 28 55.45 -15.96 -39.85
N SER A 29 56.27 -15.30 -39.02
CA SER A 29 56.20 -13.83 -38.91
C SER A 29 56.45 -13.14 -40.25
N GLU A 30 57.34 -13.69 -41.08
CA GLU A 30 57.69 -13.15 -42.40
C GLU A 30 56.51 -13.27 -43.40
N ASP A 31 55.77 -14.37 -43.35
CA ASP A 31 54.59 -14.58 -44.18
C ASP A 31 53.46 -13.60 -43.79
N LEU A 32 53.28 -13.36 -42.49
CA LEU A 32 52.29 -12.39 -41.98
C LEU A 32 52.64 -10.95 -42.39
N ASP A 33 53.92 -10.58 -42.33
CA ASP A 33 54.41 -9.28 -42.78
C ASP A 33 54.19 -9.06 -44.28
N TRP A 34 54.47 -10.09 -45.08
CA TRP A 34 54.22 -10.04 -46.52
C TRP A 34 52.73 -9.86 -46.84
N VAL A 35 51.86 -10.65 -46.18
CA VAL A 35 50.39 -10.54 -46.36
C VAL A 35 49.88 -9.16 -45.96
N LEU A 36 50.33 -8.62 -44.83
CA LEU A 36 49.94 -7.28 -44.38
C LEU A 36 50.39 -6.19 -45.36
N HIS A 37 51.58 -6.33 -45.94
CA HIS A 37 52.07 -5.40 -46.96
C HIS A 37 51.18 -5.42 -48.21
N GLN A 38 50.81 -6.60 -48.71
CA GLN A 38 49.93 -6.74 -49.88
C GLN A 38 48.53 -6.16 -49.62
N LEU A 39 47.96 -6.40 -48.43
CA LEU A 39 46.63 -5.88 -48.06
C LEU A 39 46.63 -4.35 -47.90
N ARG A 40 47.67 -3.78 -47.28
CA ARG A 40 47.83 -2.31 -47.18
C ARG A 40 48.00 -1.67 -48.55
N TYR A 41 48.77 -2.30 -49.44
CA TYR A 41 48.94 -1.84 -50.82
C TYR A 41 47.60 -1.86 -51.58
N LEU A 42 46.83 -2.94 -51.47
CA LEU A 42 45.51 -3.05 -52.09
C LEU A 42 44.53 -1.99 -51.57
N LYS A 43 44.50 -1.76 -50.24
CA LYS A 43 43.70 -0.69 -49.64
C LYS A 43 44.07 0.69 -50.18
N ALA A 44 45.36 1.01 -50.21
CA ALA A 44 45.85 2.29 -50.73
C ALA A 44 45.50 2.49 -52.22
N LEU A 45 45.56 1.43 -53.03
CA LEU A 45 45.13 1.48 -54.43
C LEU A 45 43.63 1.77 -54.55
N LEU A 46 42.79 1.10 -53.76
CA LEU A 46 41.33 1.30 -53.76
C LEU A 46 40.91 2.68 -53.25
N GLU A 47 41.57 3.20 -52.23
CA GLU A 47 41.34 4.56 -51.73
C GLU A 47 41.77 5.61 -52.77
N SER A 48 42.91 5.40 -53.43
CA SER A 48 43.40 6.31 -54.48
C SER A 48 42.53 6.27 -55.74
N SER A 49 41.94 5.13 -56.10
CA SER A 49 41.04 5.00 -57.24
C SER A 49 39.65 5.58 -56.95
N SER A 50 39.16 5.42 -55.72
CA SER A 50 37.95 6.08 -55.22
C SER A 50 38.10 7.60 -55.30
N GLN A 51 39.17 8.17 -54.76
CA GLN A 51 39.44 9.62 -54.83
C GLN A 51 39.52 10.14 -56.28
N LYS A 52 40.15 9.39 -57.20
CA LYS A 52 40.20 9.76 -58.63
C LYS A 52 38.83 9.74 -59.30
N MET A 53 37.97 8.76 -59.00
CA MET A 53 36.60 8.69 -59.54
C MET A 53 35.70 9.84 -59.03
N PHE A 54 35.93 10.35 -57.81
CA PHE A 54 35.25 11.55 -57.31
C PHE A 54 35.70 12.83 -58.03
N THR A 55 36.99 12.95 -58.36
CA THR A 55 37.51 14.15 -59.07
C THR A 55 37.03 14.28 -60.52
N THR A 56 36.73 13.16 -61.21
CA THR A 56 36.21 13.18 -62.59
C THR A 56 34.73 13.58 -62.68
N ASN A 57 33.97 13.50 -61.58
CA ASN A 57 32.54 13.83 -61.54
C ASN A 57 32.23 15.28 -61.12
N SER A 58 33.24 16.10 -60.78
CA SER A 58 33.04 17.49 -60.34
C SER A 58 32.86 18.50 -61.51
N GLY A 59 32.77 18.01 -62.75
CA GLY A 59 32.74 18.82 -63.97
C GLY A 59 31.40 18.90 -64.70
N SER A 60 30.24 18.92 -64.02
CA SER A 60 28.97 19.34 -64.67
C SER A 60 27.85 19.74 -63.67
N HIS A 61 27.52 21.04 -63.68
CA HIS A 61 26.27 21.76 -63.32
C HIS A 61 25.46 21.55 -62.00
N ARG A 62 25.42 22.66 -61.24
CA ARG A 62 24.32 23.39 -60.55
C ARG A 62 22.91 22.77 -60.31
N ILE A 63 22.51 22.90 -59.04
CA ILE A 63 21.17 23.19 -58.44
C ILE A 63 20.04 22.18 -58.71
N GLY A 64 19.70 21.41 -57.68
CA GLY A 64 18.46 20.65 -57.54
C GLY A 64 18.46 19.82 -56.25
N THR A 65 17.54 20.12 -55.36
CA THR A 65 17.24 19.40 -54.12
C THR A 65 16.98 17.91 -54.37
N ALA A 66 17.89 17.04 -53.94
CA ALA A 66 17.65 15.63 -53.65
C ALA A 66 18.82 15.07 -52.84
N GLU A 67 18.47 14.24 -51.86
CA GLU A 67 19.35 13.47 -51.00
C GLU A 67 20.56 12.87 -51.76
N SER A 68 21.76 13.11 -51.25
CA SER A 68 22.98 12.50 -51.73
C SER A 68 23.00 11.00 -51.36
N SER A 69 22.20 10.20 -52.05
CA SER A 69 22.40 8.75 -52.08
C SER A 69 23.74 8.51 -52.76
N LEU A 70 24.73 8.10 -51.97
CA LEU A 70 25.99 7.56 -52.48
C LEU A 70 25.65 6.54 -53.58
N SER A 71 26.27 6.67 -54.76
CA SER A 71 26.06 5.70 -55.84
C SER A 71 26.34 4.28 -55.30
N PRO A 72 25.59 3.24 -55.73
CA PRO A 72 25.76 1.88 -55.20
C PRO A 72 27.20 1.37 -55.33
N LEU A 73 27.93 1.86 -56.33
CA LEU A 73 29.35 1.60 -56.52
C LEU A 73 30.22 2.25 -55.42
N SER A 74 29.93 3.49 -55.03
CA SER A 74 30.65 4.16 -53.93
C SER A 74 30.41 3.49 -52.58
N ARG A 75 29.18 3.02 -52.32
CA ARG A 75 28.85 2.22 -51.13
C ARG A 75 29.62 0.89 -51.13
N LEU A 76 29.64 0.18 -52.25
CA LEU A 76 30.41 -1.07 -52.38
C LEU A 76 31.91 -0.84 -52.18
N THR A 77 32.47 0.24 -52.73
CA THR A 77 33.89 0.57 -52.50
C THR A 77 34.19 0.90 -51.05
N GLN A 78 33.26 1.57 -50.36
CA GLN A 78 33.37 1.88 -48.93
C GLN A 78 33.29 0.61 -48.07
N ASP A 79 32.35 -0.29 -48.38
CA ASP A 79 32.18 -1.57 -47.69
C ASP A 79 33.41 -2.49 -47.90
N LEU A 80 33.99 -2.49 -49.11
CA LEU A 80 35.21 -3.24 -49.43
C LEU A 80 36.44 -2.66 -48.68
N CYS A 81 36.56 -1.33 -48.61
CA CYS A 81 37.61 -0.68 -47.82
C CYS A 81 37.47 -0.96 -46.32
N ALA A 82 36.24 -1.00 -45.79
CA ALA A 82 35.96 -1.37 -44.42
C ALA A 82 36.34 -2.84 -44.15
N LEU A 83 35.99 -3.76 -45.06
CA LEU A 83 36.35 -5.16 -44.99
C LEU A 83 37.88 -5.36 -45.00
N LEU A 84 38.58 -4.71 -45.93
CA LEU A 84 40.05 -4.75 -45.99
C LEU A 84 40.70 -4.20 -44.72
N SER A 85 40.13 -3.13 -44.15
CA SER A 85 40.61 -2.58 -42.88
C SER A 85 40.46 -3.61 -41.76
N ALA A 86 39.31 -4.26 -41.63
CA ALA A 86 39.09 -5.32 -40.64
C ALA A 86 40.02 -6.54 -40.85
N PHE A 87 40.33 -6.91 -42.10
CA PHE A 87 41.33 -7.94 -42.41
C PHE A 87 42.75 -7.55 -41.96
N ILE A 88 43.16 -6.31 -42.23
CA ILE A 88 44.47 -5.78 -41.84
C ILE A 88 44.59 -5.75 -40.32
N GLU A 89 43.55 -5.30 -39.61
CA GLU A 89 43.55 -5.21 -38.15
C GLU A 89 43.61 -6.60 -37.50
N PHE A 90 42.88 -7.58 -38.02
CA PHE A 90 42.90 -8.94 -37.49
C PHE A 90 44.25 -9.65 -37.71
N ILE A 91 44.81 -9.56 -38.92
CA ILE A 91 46.12 -10.15 -39.22
C ILE A 91 47.22 -9.43 -38.43
N GLY A 92 47.09 -8.11 -38.26
CA GLY A 92 47.96 -7.31 -37.41
C GLY A 92 47.90 -7.73 -35.94
N LEU A 93 46.71 -7.97 -35.40
CA LEU A 93 46.53 -8.49 -34.04
C LEU A 93 47.20 -9.87 -33.89
N TRP A 94 46.99 -10.77 -34.85
CA TRP A 94 47.62 -12.08 -34.83
C TRP A 94 49.15 -12.01 -34.91
N GLN A 95 49.69 -11.06 -35.67
CA GLN A 95 51.13 -10.81 -35.73
C GLN A 95 51.68 -10.35 -34.37
N VAL A 96 50.96 -9.52 -33.62
CA VAL A 96 51.36 -9.15 -32.26
C VAL A 96 51.39 -10.39 -31.37
N ILE A 97 50.33 -11.20 -31.40
CA ILE A 97 50.22 -12.40 -30.57
C ILE A 97 51.30 -13.43 -30.90
N SER A 98 51.63 -13.65 -32.18
CA SER A 98 52.63 -14.62 -32.62
C SER A 98 54.07 -14.25 -32.23
N GLN A 99 54.34 -12.97 -31.95
CA GLN A 99 55.62 -12.51 -31.40
C GLN A 99 55.76 -12.74 -29.89
N HIS A 100 54.67 -13.16 -29.23
CA HIS A 100 54.64 -13.47 -27.81
C HIS A 100 54.44 -14.99 -27.57
N ASN A 101 54.46 -15.39 -26.30
CA ASN A 101 54.26 -16.79 -25.91
C ASN A 101 52.80 -17.22 -26.12
N VAL A 102 52.48 -17.65 -27.35
CA VAL A 102 51.13 -18.10 -27.76
C VAL A 102 50.56 -19.18 -26.82
N PRO A 103 51.30 -20.22 -26.38
CA PRO A 103 50.82 -21.18 -25.39
C PRO A 103 50.31 -20.56 -24.07
N ALA A 104 51.03 -19.57 -23.53
CA ALA A 104 50.68 -18.94 -22.25
C ALA A 104 49.49 -17.97 -22.36
N ILE A 105 49.28 -17.38 -23.53
CA ILE A 105 48.11 -16.53 -23.82
C ILE A 105 46.88 -17.41 -24.04
N THR A 106 47.05 -18.48 -24.82
CA THR A 106 45.94 -19.35 -25.20
C THR A 106 45.44 -20.23 -24.05
N SER A 107 46.28 -20.51 -23.05
CA SER A 107 45.86 -21.17 -21.80
C SER A 107 44.86 -20.34 -20.97
N ARG A 108 44.65 -19.05 -21.28
CA ARG A 108 43.69 -18.18 -20.59
C ARG A 108 42.33 -18.07 -21.30
N LEU A 109 42.24 -18.54 -22.55
CA LEU A 109 40.98 -18.60 -23.30
C LEU A 109 40.11 -19.78 -22.83
N THR A 110 38.80 -19.72 -23.04
CA THR A 110 37.91 -20.86 -22.76
C THR A 110 38.13 -22.00 -23.77
N THR A 111 37.70 -23.22 -23.43
CA THR A 111 37.82 -24.39 -24.32
C THR A 111 37.10 -24.17 -25.65
N GLU A 112 35.92 -23.53 -25.63
CA GLU A 112 35.15 -23.16 -26.83
C GLU A 112 35.85 -22.09 -27.68
N GLN A 113 36.43 -21.06 -27.06
CA GLN A 113 37.20 -20.03 -27.76
C GLN A 113 38.46 -20.62 -28.40
N ARG A 114 39.15 -21.56 -27.74
CA ARG A 114 40.29 -22.27 -28.32
C ARG A 114 39.89 -23.09 -29.53
N THR A 115 38.76 -23.81 -29.47
CA THR A 115 38.26 -24.55 -30.64
C THR A 115 37.87 -23.63 -31.78
N ASP A 116 37.32 -22.46 -31.46
CA ASP A 116 36.92 -21.45 -32.46
C ASP A 116 38.16 -20.85 -33.15
N VAL A 117 39.24 -20.56 -32.42
CA VAL A 117 40.54 -20.13 -32.99
C VAL A 117 41.14 -21.18 -33.95
N ILE A 118 40.92 -22.47 -33.70
CA ILE A 118 41.48 -23.57 -34.53
C ILE A 118 40.63 -23.82 -35.77
N ASN A 119 39.30 -23.81 -35.62
CA ASN A 119 38.37 -24.36 -36.60
C ASN A 119 37.73 -23.29 -37.50
N LEU A 120 37.69 -22.02 -37.08
CA LEU A 120 37.07 -20.98 -37.89
C LEU A 120 38.01 -20.48 -39.01
N PRO A 121 37.48 -20.25 -40.22
CA PRO A 121 38.24 -19.63 -41.29
C PRO A 121 38.46 -18.14 -41.02
N VAL A 122 39.50 -17.56 -41.61
CA VAL A 122 39.87 -16.13 -41.46
C VAL A 122 38.71 -15.20 -41.81
N GLU A 123 37.90 -15.59 -42.80
CA GLU A 123 36.71 -14.87 -43.24
C GLU A 123 35.66 -14.75 -42.12
N ALA A 124 35.52 -15.77 -41.26
CA ALA A 124 34.59 -15.76 -40.13
C ALA A 124 35.03 -14.80 -39.01
N PHE A 125 36.35 -14.57 -38.86
CA PHE A 125 36.89 -13.61 -37.89
C PHE A 125 36.76 -12.15 -38.34
N VAL A 126 36.75 -11.92 -39.66
CA VAL A 126 36.69 -10.57 -40.22
C VAL A 126 35.25 -10.11 -40.45
N CYS A 127 34.36 -11.00 -40.85
CA CYS A 127 32.96 -10.68 -41.13
C CYS A 127 32.01 -10.82 -39.93
N TRP A 128 32.49 -11.34 -38.77
CA TRP A 128 31.72 -11.80 -37.61
C TRP A 128 30.18 -11.76 -37.80
N MET A 129 29.65 -12.84 -38.40
CA MET A 129 28.25 -13.20 -38.22
C MET A 129 28.13 -13.90 -36.86
N PRO A 130 27.26 -13.43 -35.94
CA PRO A 130 26.84 -14.26 -34.82
C PRO A 130 26.27 -15.57 -35.37
N ARG A 131 26.46 -16.69 -34.67
CA ARG A 131 25.98 -18.03 -35.09
C ARG A 131 24.44 -18.13 -35.29
N THR A 132 23.69 -17.05 -35.12
CA THR A 132 22.22 -17.01 -35.15
C THR A 132 21.60 -16.64 -36.50
N ALA A 133 22.39 -16.36 -37.56
CA ALA A 133 21.81 -16.06 -38.87
C ALA A 133 21.23 -17.28 -39.63
N ALA A 134 21.38 -18.51 -39.10
CA ALA A 134 20.84 -19.73 -39.72
C ALA A 134 19.70 -20.40 -38.93
N VAL A 135 19.37 -19.95 -37.72
CA VAL A 135 18.28 -20.53 -36.93
C VAL A 135 17.52 -19.42 -36.20
N SER A 136 16.29 -19.18 -36.66
CA SER A 136 15.30 -18.34 -35.98
C SER A 136 14.76 -19.07 -34.75
N THR A 137 15.32 -18.79 -33.57
CA THR A 137 14.66 -19.03 -32.29
C THR A 137 14.77 -17.78 -31.40
N PRO A 138 13.77 -17.50 -30.55
CA PRO A 138 13.66 -16.22 -29.89
C PRO A 138 14.50 -16.15 -28.60
N ALA A 139 15.00 -14.95 -28.34
CA ALA A 139 15.27 -14.37 -27.02
C ALA A 139 16.03 -15.24 -25.99
N THR A 140 17.36 -15.29 -26.10
CA THR A 140 18.25 -15.18 -24.94
C THR A 140 19.56 -14.56 -25.41
N VAL A 141 19.75 -13.27 -25.17
CA VAL A 141 20.98 -12.54 -25.51
C VAL A 141 22.06 -12.94 -24.50
N GLN A 142 22.75 -14.05 -24.75
CA GLN A 142 24.09 -14.27 -24.23
C GLN A 142 25.05 -14.05 -25.38
N THR A 143 25.56 -12.82 -25.49
CA THR A 143 26.64 -12.46 -26.41
C THR A 143 27.88 -13.28 -26.01
N THR A 144 28.23 -14.30 -26.78
CA THR A 144 29.56 -14.90 -26.63
C THR A 144 30.60 -13.81 -26.93
N PRO A 145 31.59 -13.57 -26.05
CA PRO A 145 32.57 -12.51 -26.26
C PRO A 145 33.33 -12.80 -27.56
N ASP A 146 33.40 -11.79 -28.42
CA ASP A 146 34.13 -11.85 -29.68
C ASP A 146 35.53 -12.39 -29.42
N VAL A 147 35.91 -13.46 -30.13
CA VAL A 147 37.21 -14.13 -29.96
C VAL A 147 38.36 -13.14 -30.12
N ARG A 148 38.19 -12.09 -30.94
CA ARG A 148 39.17 -11.00 -31.11
C ARG A 148 39.38 -10.22 -29.81
N SER A 149 38.29 -9.82 -29.15
CA SER A 149 38.34 -9.14 -27.85
C SER A 149 38.87 -10.06 -26.74
N ALA A 150 38.53 -11.35 -26.76
CA ALA A 150 39.03 -12.33 -25.82
C ALA A 150 40.55 -12.56 -25.96
N LEU A 151 41.06 -12.57 -27.20
CA LEU A 151 42.50 -12.66 -27.47
C LEU A 151 43.26 -11.42 -26.99
N ILE A 152 42.69 -10.22 -27.18
CA ILE A 152 43.26 -8.97 -26.66
C ILE A 152 43.30 -8.99 -25.14
N SER A 153 42.19 -9.35 -24.49
CA SER A 153 42.12 -9.47 -23.02
C SER A 153 43.12 -10.51 -22.48
N ALA A 154 43.21 -11.69 -23.11
CA ALA A 154 44.18 -12.72 -22.70
C ALA A 154 45.63 -12.27 -22.87
N LEU A 155 45.93 -11.48 -23.90
CA LEU A 155 47.26 -10.88 -24.11
C LEU A 155 47.55 -9.82 -23.03
N LEU A 156 46.60 -8.94 -22.73
CA LEU A 156 46.74 -7.93 -21.67
C LEU A 156 46.91 -8.57 -20.30
N ASP A 157 46.09 -9.57 -19.97
CA ASP A 157 46.20 -10.32 -18.72
C ASP A 157 47.58 -10.99 -18.58
N TYR A 158 48.13 -11.51 -19.69
CA TYR A 158 49.46 -12.11 -19.71
C TYR A 158 50.54 -11.09 -19.32
N TYR A 159 50.43 -9.86 -19.83
CA TYR A 159 51.31 -8.76 -19.46
C TYR A 159 51.11 -8.29 -18.01
N ILE A 160 49.86 -8.15 -17.57
CA ILE A 160 49.50 -7.70 -16.22
C ILE A 160 49.93 -8.72 -15.16
N SER A 161 49.94 -10.01 -15.48
CA SER A 161 50.37 -11.08 -14.57
C SER A 161 51.88 -11.15 -14.29
N GLY A 162 52.69 -10.28 -14.91
CA GLY A 162 54.14 -10.19 -14.67
C GLY A 162 54.97 -11.34 -15.24
N GLN A 163 54.37 -12.24 -16.02
CA GLN A 163 55.06 -13.37 -16.66
C GLN A 163 55.91 -12.96 -17.88
N CYS A 164 55.79 -11.70 -18.32
CA CYS A 164 56.48 -11.15 -19.49
C CYS A 164 57.58 -10.17 -19.06
N GLN A 165 58.85 -10.46 -19.40
CA GLN A 165 60.00 -9.61 -19.06
C GLN A 165 60.38 -8.60 -20.17
N SER A 166 59.69 -8.63 -21.32
CA SER A 166 60.20 -8.00 -22.55
C SER A 166 59.74 -6.56 -22.80
N ALA A 167 58.61 -6.10 -22.24
CA ALA A 167 58.07 -4.76 -22.52
C ALA A 167 57.00 -4.33 -21.48
N SER A 168 56.76 -3.01 -21.33
CA SER A 168 55.71 -2.46 -20.46
C SER A 168 54.33 -2.45 -21.12
N VAL A 169 53.26 -2.43 -20.31
CA VAL A 169 51.86 -2.39 -20.78
C VAL A 169 51.61 -1.18 -21.69
N ASP A 170 52.18 -0.02 -21.37
CA ASP A 170 52.06 1.19 -22.21
C ASP A 170 52.56 1.01 -23.64
N THR A 171 53.68 0.29 -23.82
CA THR A 171 54.23 0.02 -25.15
C THR A 171 53.37 -0.94 -25.95
N LEU A 172 52.77 -1.93 -25.28
CA LEU A 172 51.80 -2.84 -25.89
C LEU A 172 50.52 -2.09 -26.27
N CYS A 173 49.96 -1.26 -25.39
CA CYS A 173 48.76 -0.49 -25.66
C CYS A 173 48.97 0.54 -26.79
N ALA A 174 50.15 1.17 -26.88
CA ALA A 174 50.49 2.03 -28.01
C ALA A 174 50.56 1.25 -29.33
N ARG A 175 51.12 0.04 -29.29
CA ARG A 175 51.23 -0.85 -30.44
C ARG A 175 49.87 -1.38 -30.89
N LEU A 176 49.01 -1.81 -29.96
CA LEU A 176 47.65 -2.26 -30.27
C LEU A 176 46.81 -1.13 -30.87
N ARG A 177 46.87 0.10 -30.32
CA ARG A 177 46.19 1.26 -30.91
C ARG A 177 46.65 1.59 -32.33
N ALA A 178 47.93 1.37 -32.65
CA ALA A 178 48.46 1.61 -33.99
C ALA A 178 48.07 0.52 -35.00
N ILE A 179 47.86 -0.72 -34.54
CA ILE A 179 47.62 -1.89 -35.39
C ILE A 179 46.13 -2.21 -35.55
N CYS A 180 45.34 -2.08 -34.48
CA CYS A 180 43.92 -2.43 -34.44
C CYS A 180 43.07 -1.34 -33.73
N PRO A 181 42.93 -0.15 -34.33
CA PRO A 181 42.18 0.96 -33.71
C PRO A 181 40.66 0.71 -33.61
N SER A 182 40.07 -0.17 -34.44
CA SER A 182 38.64 -0.49 -34.34
C SER A 182 38.32 -1.49 -33.23
N LEU A 183 39.32 -2.28 -32.81
CA LEU A 183 39.18 -3.31 -31.78
C LEU A 183 39.76 -2.88 -30.43
N PHE A 184 40.72 -1.95 -30.42
CA PHE A 184 41.36 -1.46 -29.20
C PHE A 184 41.53 0.06 -29.25
N GLY A 185 40.63 0.74 -28.54
CA GLY A 185 40.54 2.20 -28.52
C GLY A 185 41.52 2.86 -27.53
N HIS A 186 41.41 4.18 -27.43
CA HIS A 186 42.09 4.94 -26.37
C HIS A 186 41.58 4.59 -24.98
N GLU A 187 40.26 4.37 -24.86
CA GLU A 187 39.59 4.06 -23.59
C GLU A 187 40.03 2.68 -23.05
N ASP A 188 40.15 1.68 -23.92
CA ASP A 188 40.64 0.35 -23.54
C ASP A 188 42.09 0.39 -23.03
N ALA A 189 42.92 1.27 -23.61
CA ALA A 189 44.29 1.50 -23.14
C ALA A 189 44.33 2.12 -21.74
N LEU A 190 43.45 3.09 -21.46
CA LEU A 190 43.33 3.69 -20.14
C LEU A 190 42.85 2.66 -19.11
N CYS A 191 41.90 1.79 -19.49
CA CYS A 191 41.41 0.71 -18.65
C CYS A 191 42.48 -0.35 -18.35
N ALA A 192 43.25 -0.75 -19.36
CA ALA A 192 44.35 -1.70 -19.19
C ALA A 192 45.44 -1.15 -18.26
N ARG A 193 45.76 0.15 -18.38
CA ARG A 193 46.68 0.83 -17.47
C ARG A 193 46.11 0.94 -16.06
N ALA A 194 44.83 1.30 -15.92
CA ALA A 194 44.17 1.33 -14.61
C ALA A 194 44.20 -0.07 -13.96
N GLU A 195 43.94 -1.12 -14.71
CA GLU A 195 43.99 -2.51 -14.22
C GLU A 195 45.41 -2.93 -13.78
N GLU A 196 46.46 -2.53 -14.51
CA GLU A 196 47.84 -2.76 -14.07
C GLU A 196 48.10 -2.09 -12.71
N LEU A 197 47.68 -0.82 -12.55
CA LEU A 197 47.85 -0.07 -11.31
C LEU A 197 47.06 -0.73 -10.15
N LEU A 198 45.84 -1.23 -10.42
CA LEU A 198 45.02 -1.94 -9.44
C LEU A 198 45.63 -3.29 -9.04
N MET A 199 46.16 -4.06 -9.99
CA MET A 199 46.83 -5.34 -9.71
C MET A 199 48.13 -5.14 -8.93
N ARG A 200 48.90 -4.11 -9.26
CA ARG A 200 50.06 -3.68 -8.46
C ARG A 200 49.63 -3.30 -7.05
N ALA A 201 48.57 -2.50 -6.91
CA ALA A 201 48.01 -2.12 -5.62
C ALA A 201 47.49 -3.34 -4.81
N ALA A 202 46.95 -4.37 -5.47
CA ALA A 202 46.43 -5.58 -4.83
C ALA A 202 47.55 -6.43 -4.20
N THR A 203 48.73 -6.46 -4.82
CA THR A 203 49.91 -7.14 -4.24
C THR A 203 50.54 -6.39 -3.05
N MET A 204 50.17 -5.12 -2.85
CA MET A 204 50.68 -4.28 -1.77
C MET A 204 49.77 -4.34 -0.53
N GLY A 205 50.39 -4.31 0.66
CA GLY A 205 49.65 -4.13 1.92
C GLY A 205 48.97 -2.77 2.03
N VAL A 206 48.27 -2.52 3.14
CA VAL A 206 47.65 -1.21 3.43
C VAL A 206 48.77 -0.17 3.61
N SER A 207 49.04 0.63 2.57
CA SER A 207 50.08 1.65 2.51
C SER A 207 49.56 2.89 1.79
N GLU A 208 50.11 4.07 2.08
CA GLU A 208 49.80 5.30 1.35
C GLU A 208 50.12 5.18 -0.14
N GLN A 209 51.19 4.45 -0.48
CA GLN A 209 51.55 4.17 -1.86
C GLN A 209 50.47 3.36 -2.58
N ARG A 210 49.85 2.40 -1.88
CA ARG A 210 48.71 1.64 -2.41
C ARG A 210 47.53 2.57 -2.68
N ARG A 211 47.24 3.53 -1.79
CA ARG A 211 46.17 4.51 -2.00
C ARG A 211 46.44 5.41 -3.20
N ALA A 212 47.67 5.91 -3.34
CA ALA A 212 48.05 6.75 -4.48
C ALA A 212 47.83 6.02 -5.82
N LEU A 213 48.22 4.75 -5.91
CA LEU A 213 47.99 3.92 -7.10
C LEU A 213 46.50 3.72 -7.40
N ILE A 214 45.68 3.52 -6.37
CA ILE A 214 44.23 3.38 -6.52
C ILE A 214 43.60 4.68 -7.03
N ILE A 215 44.00 5.83 -6.48
CA ILE A 215 43.51 7.14 -6.92
C ILE A 215 43.91 7.40 -8.37
N GLU A 216 45.18 7.17 -8.73
CA GLU A 216 45.64 7.30 -10.12
C GLU A 216 44.86 6.38 -11.07
N ALA A 217 44.59 5.13 -10.67
CA ALA A 217 43.78 4.21 -11.46
C ALA A 217 42.33 4.72 -11.65
N ILE A 218 41.72 5.27 -10.61
CA ILE A 218 40.38 5.86 -10.66
C ILE A 218 40.34 7.09 -11.58
N ASP A 219 41.35 7.97 -11.49
CA ASP A 219 41.45 9.15 -12.36
C ASP A 219 41.58 8.75 -13.85
N LEU A 220 42.33 7.68 -14.14
CA LEU A 220 42.41 7.11 -15.48
C LEU A 220 41.06 6.58 -15.96
N LEU A 221 40.30 5.90 -15.10
CA LEU A 221 38.95 5.43 -15.45
C LEU A 221 37.96 6.59 -15.66
N TYR A 222 38.05 7.68 -14.91
CA TYR A 222 37.28 8.89 -15.17
C TYR A 222 37.65 9.54 -16.51
N SER A 223 38.93 9.48 -16.89
CA SER A 223 39.42 10.04 -18.15
C SER A 223 39.02 9.21 -19.39
N ALA A 224 38.63 7.94 -19.22
CA ALA A 224 38.18 7.08 -20.31
C ALA A 224 36.82 7.51 -20.89
N GLY A 225 36.00 8.26 -20.15
CA GLY A 225 34.77 8.86 -20.67
C GLY A 225 33.58 7.90 -20.86
N PRO A 226 32.54 8.32 -21.62
CA PRO A 226 31.21 7.68 -21.59
C PRO A 226 31.11 6.35 -22.36
N SER A 227 32.05 6.01 -23.24
CA SER A 227 32.03 4.73 -23.99
C SER A 227 32.61 3.55 -23.20
N LEU A 228 33.10 3.81 -21.99
CA LEU A 228 33.57 2.78 -21.07
C LEU A 228 32.46 1.78 -20.71
N ASN A 229 32.83 0.49 -20.65
CA ASN A 229 32.00 -0.54 -20.06
C ASN A 229 32.03 -0.42 -18.52
N ILE A 230 31.01 0.24 -17.98
CA ILE A 230 30.88 0.57 -16.56
C ILE A 230 30.85 -0.69 -15.68
N ALA A 231 30.11 -1.72 -16.10
CA ALA A 231 29.95 -2.95 -15.32
C ALA A 231 31.28 -3.69 -15.14
N LEU A 232 32.09 -3.80 -16.20
CA LEU A 232 33.40 -4.44 -16.12
C LEU A 232 34.38 -3.62 -15.28
N ALA A 233 34.41 -2.29 -15.45
CA ALA A 233 35.29 -1.41 -14.67
C ALA A 233 34.96 -1.44 -13.16
N ALA A 234 33.68 -1.37 -12.80
CA ALA A 234 33.22 -1.47 -11.42
C ALA A 234 33.57 -2.85 -10.81
N ASN A 235 33.30 -3.94 -11.54
CA ASN A 235 33.65 -5.29 -11.09
C ASN A 235 35.15 -5.48 -10.90
N LYS A 236 36.00 -4.88 -11.75
CA LYS A 236 37.46 -4.91 -11.58
C LYS A 236 37.90 -4.17 -10.33
N LEU A 237 37.35 -2.99 -10.03
CA LEU A 237 37.64 -2.25 -8.80
C LEU A 237 37.24 -3.03 -7.53
N ILE A 238 36.12 -3.73 -7.60
CA ILE A 238 35.60 -4.55 -6.50
C ILE A 238 36.45 -5.81 -6.29
N THR A 239 36.73 -6.57 -7.35
CA THR A 239 37.42 -7.86 -7.23
C THR A 239 38.91 -7.72 -6.91
N THR A 240 39.58 -6.68 -7.41
CA THR A 240 41.03 -6.51 -7.23
C THR A 240 41.40 -5.80 -5.92
N VAL A 241 40.69 -4.70 -5.60
CA VAL A 241 41.05 -3.81 -4.49
C VAL A 241 39.95 -3.75 -3.42
N GLY A 242 38.72 -4.13 -3.77
CA GLY A 242 37.54 -4.01 -2.91
C GLY A 242 37.07 -2.57 -2.72
N ALA A 243 37.30 -1.71 -3.71
CA ALA A 243 36.95 -0.28 -3.65
C ALA A 243 35.47 -0.04 -4.03
N TRP A 244 34.55 -0.26 -3.08
CA TRP A 244 33.10 -0.15 -3.34
C TRP A 244 32.61 1.28 -3.54
N GLY A 245 33.07 2.23 -2.71
CA GLY A 245 32.68 3.64 -2.84
C GLY A 245 33.08 4.26 -4.19
N PRO A 246 34.35 4.15 -4.61
CA PRO A 246 34.83 4.62 -5.90
C PRO A 246 34.13 3.95 -7.08
N ALA A 247 33.81 2.65 -6.98
CA ALA A 247 33.06 1.96 -8.03
C ALA A 247 31.66 2.57 -8.21
N VAL A 248 30.92 2.80 -7.12
CA VAL A 248 29.60 3.46 -7.17
C VAL A 248 29.71 4.90 -7.65
N ASN A 249 30.70 5.67 -7.17
CA ASN A 249 30.90 7.05 -7.60
C ASN A 249 31.27 7.11 -9.10
N LEU A 250 32.06 6.17 -9.60
CA LEU A 250 32.36 6.02 -11.02
C LEU A 250 31.12 5.79 -11.86
N CYS A 251 30.22 4.90 -11.43
CA CYS A 251 28.94 4.72 -12.10
C CYS A 251 28.13 6.03 -12.15
N LEU A 252 28.05 6.78 -11.04
CA LEU A 252 27.26 8.02 -10.97
C LEU A 252 27.84 9.16 -11.81
N THR A 253 29.16 9.33 -11.85
CA THR A 253 29.77 10.37 -12.69
C THR A 253 29.64 10.02 -14.17
N LEU A 254 29.82 8.74 -14.54
CA LEU A 254 29.67 8.31 -15.93
C LEU A 254 28.22 8.39 -16.39
N ALA A 255 27.25 8.18 -15.48
CA ALA A 255 25.84 8.43 -15.76
C ALA A 255 25.60 9.89 -16.20
N LYS A 256 26.16 10.87 -15.46
CA LYS A 256 26.08 12.30 -15.82
C LYS A 256 26.83 12.64 -17.10
N GLN A 257 27.95 11.98 -17.39
CA GLN A 257 28.70 12.19 -18.63
C GLN A 257 28.01 11.60 -19.86
N ARG A 258 27.22 10.53 -19.70
CA ARG A 258 26.42 9.91 -20.77
C ARG A 258 25.17 10.72 -21.12
N ASP A 259 24.62 11.45 -20.16
CA ASP A 259 23.47 12.34 -20.34
C ASP A 259 23.78 13.77 -19.84
N PRO A 260 24.61 14.55 -20.57
CA PRO A 260 24.98 15.90 -20.16
C PRO A 260 23.84 16.92 -20.32
N LEU A 261 22.78 16.57 -21.06
CA LEU A 261 21.62 17.43 -21.32
C LEU A 261 20.44 17.11 -20.39
N ASP A 262 20.60 16.17 -19.46
CA ASP A 262 19.56 15.70 -18.54
C ASP A 262 18.26 15.29 -19.26
N VAL A 263 18.39 14.65 -20.43
CA VAL A 263 17.26 14.18 -21.24
C VAL A 263 16.41 13.19 -20.45
N ALA A 264 17.03 12.31 -19.65
CA ALA A 264 16.31 11.35 -18.82
C ALA A 264 15.41 12.04 -17.78
N LEU A 265 15.86 13.17 -17.24
CA LEU A 265 15.11 13.94 -16.25
C LEU A 265 13.98 14.74 -16.91
N LEU A 266 14.18 15.23 -18.14
CA LEU A 266 13.12 15.83 -18.94
C LEU A 266 12.02 14.81 -19.27
N CYS A 267 12.39 13.61 -19.73
CA CYS A 267 11.43 12.53 -19.99
C CYS A 267 10.61 12.17 -18.74
N LEU A 268 11.25 12.13 -17.57
CA LEU A 268 10.56 11.88 -16.30
C LEU A 268 9.57 13.00 -15.93
N LYS A 269 9.98 14.28 -16.05
CA LYS A 269 9.12 15.43 -15.76
C LYS A 269 7.92 15.52 -16.70
N GLU A 270 8.15 15.28 -17.98
CA GLU A 270 7.11 15.33 -19.01
C GLU A 270 6.27 14.05 -19.08
N ARG A 271 6.63 13.01 -18.31
CA ARG A 271 6.00 11.68 -18.32
C ARG A 271 5.93 11.07 -19.72
N ARG A 272 6.98 11.29 -20.51
CA ARG A 272 7.07 10.92 -21.93
C ARG A 272 8.09 9.80 -22.10
N ALA A 273 7.81 8.85 -22.99
CA ALA A 273 8.80 7.87 -23.43
C ALA A 273 9.91 8.56 -24.26
N PRO A 274 11.17 8.10 -24.14
CA PRO A 274 12.27 8.65 -24.93
C PRO A 274 12.03 8.43 -26.43
N GLU A 275 12.31 9.45 -27.26
CA GLU A 275 12.17 9.32 -28.71
C GLU A 275 13.23 8.36 -29.27
N THR A 276 12.78 7.39 -30.06
CA THR A 276 13.70 6.49 -30.77
C THR A 276 14.24 7.19 -32.01
N ALA A 277 15.41 6.75 -32.52
CA ALA A 277 16.03 7.32 -33.72
C ALA A 277 15.08 7.41 -34.93
N ALA A 278 14.07 6.55 -35.00
CA ALA A 278 13.04 6.54 -36.04
C ALA A 278 12.10 7.77 -35.95
N ASP A 279 11.74 8.22 -34.75
CA ASP A 279 10.76 9.30 -34.54
C ASP A 279 11.35 10.70 -34.76
N VAL A 280 12.66 10.87 -34.48
CA VAL A 280 13.40 12.13 -34.66
C VAL A 280 13.43 12.58 -36.12
N SER A 281 13.39 11.63 -37.06
CA SER A 281 13.39 11.89 -38.50
C SER A 281 12.11 12.55 -39.02
N VAL A 282 11.00 12.51 -38.27
CA VAL A 282 9.69 13.03 -38.71
C VAL A 282 9.49 14.50 -38.30
N ARG A 283 10.21 15.02 -37.30
CA ARG A 283 9.98 16.38 -36.75
C ARG A 283 11.08 17.41 -37.02
N ARG A 284 12.32 17.01 -37.31
CA ARG A 284 13.44 17.97 -37.53
C ARG A 284 13.69 18.26 -39.01
N LEU A 285 12.74 18.96 -39.65
CA LEU A 285 12.94 19.60 -40.96
C LEU A 285 13.54 21.03 -40.86
N GLY A 286 14.00 21.47 -39.67
CA GLY A 286 14.29 22.89 -39.43
C GLY A 286 15.60 23.32 -38.75
N GLN A 287 16.31 22.48 -38.00
CA GLN A 287 17.52 22.95 -37.29
C GLN A 287 18.60 21.86 -37.21
N GLY A 288 19.72 22.14 -37.89
CA GLY A 288 20.88 21.26 -37.95
C GLY A 288 21.80 21.44 -36.74
N THR A 289 21.96 20.38 -35.96
CA THR A 289 23.16 20.11 -35.16
C THR A 289 23.36 18.59 -35.09
N SER A 290 24.55 18.14 -35.46
CA SER A 290 24.96 16.76 -35.69
C SER A 290 25.43 16.04 -34.41
N THR A 291 24.51 15.67 -33.52
CA THR A 291 24.80 14.75 -32.40
C THR A 291 23.69 13.71 -32.28
N ALA A 292 23.54 12.86 -33.30
CA ALA A 292 22.47 11.88 -33.35
C ALA A 292 22.85 10.57 -32.61
N LYS A 293 23.16 10.66 -31.31
CA LYS A 293 22.79 9.56 -30.41
C LYS A 293 21.31 9.74 -30.13
N SER A 294 20.51 8.69 -30.27
CA SER A 294 19.07 8.80 -30.02
C SER A 294 18.82 9.20 -28.56
N GLU A 295 17.72 9.92 -28.29
CA GLU A 295 17.34 10.27 -26.91
C GLU A 295 17.21 9.00 -26.07
N ALA A 296 16.68 7.92 -26.66
CA ALA A 296 16.64 6.59 -26.07
C ALA A 296 18.03 6.05 -25.67
N GLU A 297 19.06 6.18 -26.51
CA GLU A 297 20.42 5.72 -26.16
C GLU A 297 21.04 6.51 -25.01
N MET A 298 20.78 7.83 -24.93
CA MET A 298 21.28 8.65 -23.82
C MET A 298 20.61 8.28 -22.50
N VAL A 299 19.28 8.11 -22.53
CA VAL A 299 18.49 7.67 -21.37
C VAL A 299 18.91 6.27 -20.93
N GLU A 300 18.97 5.31 -21.85
CA GLU A 300 19.37 3.93 -21.56
C GLU A 300 20.80 3.85 -21.05
N GLY A 301 21.72 4.64 -21.60
CA GLY A 301 23.10 4.73 -21.13
C GLY A 301 23.24 5.24 -19.70
N ARG A 302 22.34 6.14 -19.25
CA ARG A 302 22.27 6.63 -17.87
C ARG A 302 21.71 5.56 -16.93
N TYR A 303 20.63 4.88 -17.31
CA TYR A 303 20.05 3.79 -16.52
C TYR A 303 20.96 2.56 -16.44
N GLU A 304 21.74 2.26 -17.49
CA GLU A 304 22.76 1.20 -17.44
C GLU A 304 23.79 1.46 -16.33
N ALA A 305 24.24 2.71 -16.20
CA ALA A 305 25.15 3.11 -15.14
C ALA A 305 24.52 2.93 -13.75
N TYR A 306 23.24 3.28 -13.58
CA TYR A 306 22.52 3.05 -12.33
C TYR A 306 22.34 1.56 -12.03
N ARG A 307 22.01 0.72 -13.02
CA ARG A 307 21.94 -0.75 -12.83
C ARG A 307 23.27 -1.33 -12.39
N SER A 308 24.38 -0.84 -12.94
CA SER A 308 25.72 -1.24 -12.49
C SER A 308 25.99 -0.80 -11.05
N ALA A 309 25.60 0.43 -10.67
CA ALA A 309 25.72 0.92 -9.30
C ALA A 309 24.87 0.11 -8.31
N LEU A 310 23.61 -0.19 -8.67
CA LEU A 310 22.72 -1.04 -7.88
C LEU A 310 23.23 -2.47 -7.78
N GLY A 311 23.85 -3.01 -8.84
CA GLY A 311 24.53 -4.31 -8.81
C GLY A 311 25.65 -4.33 -7.77
N CYS A 312 26.44 -3.25 -7.68
CA CYS A 312 27.46 -3.11 -6.63
C CYS A 312 26.83 -3.06 -5.23
N LEU A 313 25.75 -2.29 -5.04
CA LEU A 313 25.04 -2.24 -3.76
C LEU A 313 24.40 -3.59 -3.39
N GLY A 314 23.86 -4.31 -4.36
CA GLY A 314 23.32 -5.67 -4.22
C GLY A 314 24.36 -6.66 -3.75
N SER A 315 25.52 -6.72 -4.41
CA SER A 315 26.61 -7.59 -3.97
C SER A 315 27.12 -7.21 -2.57
N LEU A 316 27.13 -5.92 -2.23
CA LEU A 316 27.52 -5.46 -0.90
C LEU A 316 26.45 -5.85 0.16
N LEU A 317 25.16 -5.77 -0.19
CA LEU A 317 24.05 -6.20 0.66
C LEU A 317 24.10 -7.70 0.95
N GLU A 318 24.39 -8.53 -0.06
CA GLU A 318 24.59 -9.97 0.10
C GLU A 318 25.75 -10.28 1.05
N LEU A 319 26.86 -9.53 0.93
CA LEU A 319 28.00 -9.64 1.84
C LEU A 319 27.68 -9.15 3.27
N ALA A 320 26.72 -8.25 3.44
CA ALA A 320 26.28 -7.74 4.74
C ALA A 320 25.42 -8.75 5.54
N ARG A 321 24.94 -9.83 4.89
CA ARG A 321 24.17 -10.95 5.49
C ARG A 321 23.12 -10.45 6.50
N LEU A 322 22.20 -9.62 6.03
CA LEU A 322 21.11 -9.13 6.86
C LEU A 322 20.08 -10.26 7.12
N PRO A 323 19.59 -10.43 8.36
CA PRO A 323 18.43 -11.26 8.64
C PRO A 323 17.21 -10.74 7.88
N ALA A 324 16.40 -11.65 7.32
CA ALA A 324 15.27 -11.34 6.43
C ALA A 324 14.15 -10.46 7.04
N ALA A 325 14.20 -10.13 8.32
CA ALA A 325 13.19 -9.34 9.03
C ALA A 325 13.64 -7.91 9.40
N ILE A 326 14.85 -7.50 8.99
CA ILE A 326 15.40 -6.20 9.37
C ILE A 326 15.08 -5.15 8.29
N SER A 327 14.29 -4.14 8.68
CA SER A 327 13.91 -2.96 7.90
C SER A 327 14.95 -1.81 7.94
N ARG A 328 15.95 -1.91 8.84
CA ARG A 328 16.99 -0.90 9.12
C ARG A 328 18.37 -1.53 9.25
N ILE A 329 19.37 -1.03 8.53
CA ILE A 329 20.75 -1.52 8.70
C ILE A 329 21.25 -1.09 10.09
N PRO A 330 21.61 -2.02 11.01
CA PRO A 330 22.05 -1.64 12.34
C PRO A 330 23.30 -0.77 12.28
N GLU A 331 23.22 0.46 12.81
CA GLU A 331 24.40 1.30 13.02
C GLU A 331 25.22 0.74 14.19
N PRO A 332 26.55 0.61 14.05
CA PRO A 332 27.41 0.14 15.14
C PRO A 332 27.41 1.13 16.32
N GLU A 333 27.12 0.67 17.54
CA GLU A 333 27.05 1.50 18.76
C GLU A 333 28.39 2.12 19.21
N ASN A 334 29.50 1.88 18.49
CA ASN A 334 30.83 2.34 18.88
C ASN A 334 31.40 3.37 17.90
N GLU A 335 31.21 4.66 18.22
CA GLU A 335 32.03 5.77 17.75
C GLU A 335 33.44 5.70 18.38
N MET A 336 34.21 4.64 18.13
CA MET A 336 35.62 4.60 18.51
C MET A 336 36.46 5.11 17.34
N LYS A 337 36.92 6.36 17.50
CA LYS A 337 38.06 7.03 16.84
C LYS A 337 38.24 6.79 15.33
N TYR A 338 37.93 7.84 14.59
CA TYR A 338 38.40 8.12 13.24
C TYR A 338 39.85 7.63 13.00
N ASP A 339 39.99 6.65 12.11
CA ASP A 339 41.18 6.51 11.28
C ASP A 339 40.85 7.04 9.88
N PRO A 340 41.61 7.98 9.31
CA PRO A 340 41.44 8.50 7.94
C PRO A 340 41.84 7.46 6.87
N VAL A 341 41.78 6.19 7.22
CA VAL A 341 42.10 5.02 6.39
C VAL A 341 40.91 4.63 5.51
N GLY A 342 39.69 5.10 5.83
CA GLY A 342 38.42 4.78 5.15
C GLY A 342 37.96 5.76 4.05
N ALA A 343 38.74 6.76 3.67
CA ALA A 343 38.32 7.80 2.71
C ALA A 343 37.93 7.28 1.31
N LEU A 344 38.32 6.05 0.96
CA LEU A 344 37.98 5.40 -0.31
C LEU A 344 36.94 4.29 -0.16
N HIS A 345 36.32 4.08 1.01
CA HIS A 345 35.40 2.95 1.29
C HIS A 345 35.89 1.61 0.73
N CYS A 346 37.21 1.37 0.78
CA CYS A 346 37.81 0.12 0.31
C CYS A 346 37.64 -0.94 1.39
N ILE A 347 36.86 -1.96 1.07
CA ILE A 347 36.73 -3.16 1.86
C ILE A 347 37.90 -4.08 1.46
N GLY A 348 38.82 -4.39 2.38
CA GLY A 348 39.86 -5.38 2.08
C GLY A 348 39.28 -6.74 1.68
N LEU A 349 40.09 -7.63 1.09
CA LEU A 349 39.65 -8.91 0.51
C LEU A 349 38.86 -9.84 1.46
N ASN A 350 38.87 -9.60 2.77
CA ASN A 350 38.05 -10.30 3.78
C ASN A 350 37.41 -9.31 4.77
N PRO A 351 36.21 -8.76 4.49
CA PRO A 351 35.51 -7.91 5.44
C PRO A 351 34.92 -8.65 6.63
N THR A 352 34.97 -8.02 7.81
CA THR A 352 33.99 -8.28 8.86
C THR A 352 32.63 -7.69 8.48
N VAL A 353 31.53 -8.38 8.82
CA VAL A 353 30.16 -7.99 8.46
C VAL A 353 29.81 -6.55 8.89
N ASP A 354 30.33 -6.07 10.02
CA ASP A 354 30.05 -4.70 10.51
C ASP A 354 30.73 -3.61 9.67
N VAL A 355 31.90 -3.89 9.09
CA VAL A 355 32.57 -2.97 8.17
C VAL A 355 31.78 -2.87 6.87
N VAL A 356 31.23 -3.98 6.38
CA VAL A 356 30.35 -3.99 5.19
C VAL A 356 29.12 -3.12 5.42
N ARG A 357 28.44 -3.29 6.57
CA ARG A 357 27.25 -2.49 6.91
C ARG A 357 27.55 -1.00 7.01
N ARG A 358 28.67 -0.62 7.64
CA ARG A 358 29.13 0.78 7.69
C ARG A 358 29.39 1.34 6.30
N THR A 359 30.15 0.62 5.47
CA THR A 359 30.43 1.07 4.11
C THR A 359 29.17 1.19 3.26
N LEU A 360 28.18 0.31 3.44
CA LEU A 360 26.89 0.43 2.77
C LEU A 360 26.19 1.74 3.14
N LEU A 361 26.09 2.01 4.44
CA LEU A 361 25.47 3.23 4.98
C LEU A 361 26.20 4.49 4.52
N ASP A 362 27.55 4.47 4.53
CA ASP A 362 28.34 5.62 4.10
C ASP A 362 28.18 5.89 2.59
N ILE A 363 28.12 4.83 1.78
CA ILE A 363 27.83 4.95 0.34
C ILE A 363 26.41 5.48 0.12
N LEU A 364 25.40 4.96 0.83
CA LEU A 364 24.04 5.49 0.74
C LEU A 364 23.98 6.97 1.15
N LYS A 365 24.63 7.35 2.26
CA LYS A 365 24.76 8.76 2.69
C LYS A 365 25.48 9.62 1.64
N LEU A 366 26.46 9.07 0.91
CA LEU A 366 27.13 9.77 -0.19
C LEU A 366 26.19 9.98 -1.38
N ILE A 367 25.40 8.97 -1.75
CA ILE A 367 24.43 9.09 -2.86
C ILE A 367 23.37 10.13 -2.53
N PHE A 368 22.81 10.11 -1.32
CA PHE A 368 21.78 11.07 -0.92
C PHE A 368 22.29 12.51 -0.73
N LYS A 369 23.62 12.70 -0.62
CA LYS A 369 24.27 14.02 -0.71
C LYS A 369 24.46 14.52 -2.14
N SER A 370 24.34 13.64 -3.15
CA SER A 370 24.48 14.02 -4.55
C SER A 370 23.22 14.68 -5.08
N ASP A 371 23.35 15.66 -5.98
CA ASP A 371 22.21 16.39 -6.57
C ASP A 371 21.43 15.60 -7.65
N ASP A 372 21.74 14.32 -7.87
CA ASP A 372 21.12 13.53 -8.93
C ASP A 372 19.79 12.91 -8.49
N ILE A 373 18.69 13.52 -8.95
CA ILE A 373 17.32 13.09 -8.64
C ILE A 373 17.06 11.65 -9.11
N LEU A 374 17.54 11.29 -10.30
CA LEU A 374 17.28 9.96 -10.88
C LEU A 374 18.04 8.87 -10.13
N ALA A 375 19.26 9.16 -9.69
CA ALA A 375 20.02 8.23 -8.85
C ALA A 375 19.29 7.98 -7.50
N HIS A 376 18.71 9.02 -6.90
CA HIS A 376 17.90 8.87 -5.68
C HIS A 376 16.68 7.98 -5.94
N PHE A 377 15.99 8.16 -7.07
CA PHE A 377 14.81 7.37 -7.43
C PHE A 377 15.13 5.88 -7.56
N GLU A 378 16.21 5.54 -8.27
CA GLU A 378 16.65 4.15 -8.45
C GLU A 378 17.09 3.51 -7.14
N VAL A 379 17.83 4.23 -6.29
CA VAL A 379 18.28 3.70 -4.99
C VAL A 379 17.11 3.54 -4.01
N ILE A 380 16.16 4.48 -3.96
CA ILE A 380 14.95 4.33 -3.16
C ILE A 380 14.16 3.12 -3.66
N GLY A 381 13.95 2.99 -4.98
CA GLY A 381 13.30 1.81 -5.55
C GLY A 381 13.98 0.50 -5.19
N TRP A 382 15.31 0.47 -5.21
CA TRP A 382 16.09 -0.69 -4.78
C TRP A 382 15.92 -1.00 -3.29
N LEU A 383 15.97 0.01 -2.41
CA LEU A 383 15.75 -0.17 -0.96
C LEU A 383 14.36 -0.76 -0.67
N LEU A 384 13.33 -0.30 -1.39
CA LEU A 384 11.96 -0.80 -1.25
C LEU A 384 11.80 -2.24 -1.73
N ASN A 385 12.48 -2.62 -2.82
CA ASN A 385 12.47 -4.00 -3.32
C ASN A 385 13.18 -4.98 -2.37
N HIS A 386 14.02 -4.48 -1.45
CA HIS A 386 14.72 -5.26 -0.44
C HIS A 386 14.13 -5.09 0.97
N ASP A 387 12.90 -4.58 1.11
CA ASP A 387 12.18 -4.37 2.38
C ASP A 387 12.86 -3.44 3.41
N LEU A 388 13.81 -2.60 2.97
CA LEU A 388 14.54 -1.65 3.82
C LEU A 388 13.78 -0.32 4.00
N LEU A 389 12.52 -0.42 4.43
CA LEU A 389 11.58 0.69 4.54
C LEU A 389 12.03 1.77 5.54
N GLU A 390 12.50 1.36 6.73
CA GLU A 390 12.90 2.29 7.78
C GLU A 390 14.18 3.03 7.42
N GLN A 391 15.09 2.36 6.71
CA GLN A 391 16.31 2.98 6.21
C GLN A 391 16.01 4.11 5.21
N ALA A 392 15.04 3.92 4.31
CA ALA A 392 14.62 4.95 3.37
C ALA A 392 14.04 6.19 4.09
N VAL A 393 13.30 5.97 5.19
CA VAL A 393 12.76 7.06 6.03
C VAL A 393 13.85 7.81 6.78
N GLU A 394 14.82 7.10 7.34
CA GLU A 394 15.91 7.68 8.13
C GLU A 394 16.87 8.53 7.30
N LEU A 395 17.12 8.12 6.05
CA LEU A 395 18.04 8.83 5.16
C LEU A 395 17.53 10.21 4.71
N LYS A 396 16.24 10.53 4.96
CA LYS A 396 15.60 11.85 4.74
C LYS A 396 16.02 12.50 3.43
N SER A 397 15.92 11.75 2.33
CA SER A 397 16.31 12.29 1.03
C SER A 397 15.32 13.37 0.58
N PRO A 398 15.81 14.47 -0.04
CA PRO A 398 14.95 15.58 -0.48
C PRO A 398 14.00 15.18 -1.62
N HIS A 399 14.24 14.05 -2.28
CA HIS A 399 13.50 13.58 -3.45
C HIS A 399 12.61 12.36 -3.16
N LEU A 400 12.49 11.93 -1.89
CA LEU A 400 11.65 10.79 -1.51
C LEU A 400 10.17 11.04 -1.83
N GLU A 401 9.65 12.23 -1.52
CA GLU A 401 8.26 12.59 -1.81
C GLU A 401 7.98 12.55 -3.31
N ALA A 402 8.84 13.19 -4.12
CA ALA A 402 8.71 13.20 -5.58
C ALA A 402 8.79 11.79 -6.19
N TYR A 403 9.63 10.91 -5.63
CA TYR A 403 9.69 9.50 -6.04
C TYR A 403 8.38 8.78 -5.74
N LEU A 404 7.88 8.89 -4.51
CA LEU A 404 6.65 8.23 -4.07
C LEU A 404 5.45 8.72 -4.88
N GLU A 405 5.32 10.03 -5.12
CA GLU A 405 4.28 10.60 -5.97
C GLU A 405 4.39 10.11 -7.42
N SER A 406 5.60 10.08 -7.99
CA SER A 406 5.82 9.60 -9.36
C SER A 406 5.44 8.12 -9.51
N ARG A 407 5.78 7.28 -8.51
CA ARG A 407 5.43 5.86 -8.52
C ARG A 407 3.95 5.64 -8.27
N LEU A 408 3.32 6.38 -7.37
CA LEU A 408 1.87 6.32 -7.12
C LEU A 408 1.06 6.82 -8.31
N CYS A 409 1.59 7.72 -9.14
CA CYS A 409 0.97 8.07 -10.41
C CYS A 409 0.96 6.90 -11.42
N GLN A 410 1.94 6.00 -11.35
CA GLN A 410 2.03 4.82 -12.22
C GLN A 410 1.23 3.63 -11.65
N SER A 411 1.31 3.42 -10.34
CA SER A 411 0.60 2.39 -9.60
C SER A 411 -0.14 3.00 -8.41
N PRO A 412 -1.36 3.53 -8.60
CA PRO A 412 -2.10 4.17 -7.52
C PRO A 412 -2.33 3.19 -6.37
N ASN A 413 -2.69 1.93 -6.64
CA ASN A 413 -3.16 1.00 -5.61
C ASN A 413 -2.05 0.33 -4.78
N ASN A 414 -0.79 0.77 -4.88
CA ASN A 414 0.29 0.19 -4.09
C ASN A 414 0.26 0.71 -2.64
N ILE A 415 -0.26 -0.11 -1.73
CA ILE A 415 -0.43 0.21 -0.30
C ILE A 415 0.91 0.46 0.41
N PRO A 416 1.96 -0.39 0.27
CA PRO A 416 3.26 -0.14 0.91
C PRO A 416 3.84 1.24 0.60
N LEU A 417 3.75 1.68 -0.66
CA LEU A 417 4.24 2.98 -1.08
C LEU A 417 3.46 4.14 -0.44
N ARG A 418 2.13 4.02 -0.35
CA ARG A 418 1.31 5.03 0.36
C ARG A 418 1.53 5.04 1.85
N ARG A 419 1.76 3.87 2.45
CA ARG A 419 2.10 3.74 3.87
C ARG A 419 3.39 4.49 4.20
N LEU A 420 4.36 4.48 3.29
CA LEU A 420 5.56 5.30 3.40
C LEU A 420 5.29 6.78 3.17
N LEU A 421 4.49 7.13 2.16
CA LEU A 421 4.20 8.51 1.83
C LEU A 421 3.55 9.25 3.01
N TRP A 422 2.51 8.69 3.65
CA TRP A 422 1.87 9.40 4.76
C TRP A 422 2.82 9.57 5.96
N ARG A 423 3.69 8.59 6.24
CA ARG A 423 4.72 8.70 7.31
C ARG A 423 5.71 9.83 7.02
N GLN A 424 6.11 9.99 5.76
CA GLN A 424 6.98 11.09 5.34
C GLN A 424 6.28 12.44 5.49
N LEU A 425 5.04 12.55 4.99
CA LEU A 425 4.27 13.79 5.05
C LEU A 425 3.98 14.21 6.50
N GLU A 426 3.72 13.25 7.39
CA GLU A 426 3.58 13.50 8.83
C GLU A 426 4.89 14.03 9.43
N SER A 427 6.03 13.46 9.05
CA SER A 427 7.34 13.93 9.51
C SER A 427 7.68 15.35 9.03
N ARG A 428 7.19 15.76 7.84
CA ARG A 428 7.32 17.12 7.30
C ARG A 428 6.32 18.11 7.93
N GLY A 429 5.24 17.60 8.53
CA GLY A 429 4.12 18.40 9.03
C GLY A 429 3.10 18.81 7.97
N ALA A 430 3.15 18.21 6.77
CA ALA A 430 2.17 18.42 5.69
C ALA A 430 0.87 17.62 5.95
N ARG A 431 0.11 18.06 6.96
CA ARG A 431 -1.02 17.31 7.53
C ARG A 431 -2.19 17.07 6.56
N LEU A 432 -2.51 18.04 5.68
CA LEU A 432 -3.60 17.89 4.71
C LEU A 432 -3.29 16.87 3.61
N GLU A 433 -2.07 16.90 3.09
CA GLU A 433 -1.60 15.92 2.10
C GLU A 433 -1.58 14.52 2.72
N ALA A 434 -1.11 14.41 3.97
CA ALA A 434 -1.14 13.14 4.72
C ALA A 434 -2.58 12.62 4.91
N ALA A 435 -3.52 13.49 5.27
CA ALA A 435 -4.93 13.12 5.43
C ALA A 435 -5.55 12.59 4.13
N ARG A 436 -5.26 13.21 2.98
CA ARG A 436 -5.72 12.75 1.66
C ARG A 436 -5.15 11.39 1.28
N VAL A 437 -3.88 11.13 1.61
CA VAL A 437 -3.25 9.81 1.38
C VAL A 437 -3.89 8.75 2.26
N LEU A 438 -4.20 9.07 3.52
CA LEU A 438 -4.87 8.17 4.47
C LEU A 438 -6.33 7.90 4.07
N GLU A 439 -7.06 8.91 3.63
CA GLU A 439 -8.40 8.77 3.03
C GLU A 439 -8.35 7.82 1.84
N HIS A 440 -7.41 8.05 0.93
CA HIS A 440 -7.31 7.21 -0.25
C HIS A 440 -6.89 5.77 0.08
N LEU A 441 -6.12 5.54 1.16
CA LEU A 441 -5.83 4.20 1.70
C LEU A 441 -7.08 3.52 2.28
N ALA A 442 -7.98 4.28 2.89
CA ALA A 442 -9.23 3.74 3.41
C ALA A 442 -10.22 3.37 2.30
N THR A 443 -10.20 4.08 1.17
CA THR A 443 -11.09 3.84 0.02
C THR A 443 -10.50 2.98 -1.08
N THR A 444 -9.26 2.48 -0.96
CA THR A 444 -8.66 1.66 -2.03
C THR A 444 -9.20 0.24 -2.07
N ASP A 445 -9.62 -0.16 -3.27
CA ASP A 445 -10.07 -1.50 -3.63
C ASP A 445 -8.86 -2.34 -4.10
N SER A 446 -7.90 -2.57 -3.22
CA SER A 446 -6.75 -3.42 -3.58
C SER A 446 -6.99 -4.84 -3.09
N SER A 447 -7.23 -5.75 -4.04
CA SER A 447 -7.31 -7.20 -3.82
C SER A 447 -5.95 -7.87 -3.56
N GLU A 448 -4.85 -7.11 -3.64
CA GLU A 448 -3.47 -7.62 -3.61
C GLU A 448 -2.85 -7.71 -2.20
N GLU A 449 -3.32 -6.90 -1.25
CA GLU A 449 -3.02 -7.03 0.18
C GLU A 449 -4.34 -6.99 0.95
N ASP A 450 -4.53 -7.95 1.86
CA ASP A 450 -5.71 -8.07 2.72
C ASP A 450 -5.81 -6.88 3.69
N LEU A 451 -6.25 -5.71 3.21
CA LEU A 451 -6.67 -4.60 4.08
C LEU A 451 -7.91 -5.03 4.85
N THR A 452 -7.82 -5.03 6.17
CA THR A 452 -8.98 -5.30 7.02
C THR A 452 -9.82 -4.04 7.23
N LEU A 453 -11.10 -4.22 7.54
CA LEU A 453 -11.98 -3.13 7.95
C LEU A 453 -11.42 -2.36 9.16
N GLU A 454 -10.72 -3.04 10.07
CA GLU A 454 -10.08 -2.42 11.24
C GLU A 454 -8.94 -1.49 10.82
N ASP A 455 -8.08 -1.92 9.88
CA ASP A 455 -7.01 -1.07 9.35
C ASP A 455 -7.58 0.21 8.71
N ARG A 456 -8.72 0.10 8.01
CA ARG A 456 -9.37 1.24 7.35
C ARG A 456 -10.00 2.21 8.34
N LEU A 457 -10.63 1.70 9.39
CA LEU A 457 -11.11 2.52 10.51
C LEU A 457 -9.94 3.28 11.14
N ASP A 458 -8.80 2.61 11.34
CA ASP A 458 -7.60 3.26 11.87
C ASP A 458 -7.04 4.34 10.94
N TYR A 459 -7.03 4.12 9.62
CA TYR A 459 -6.62 5.15 8.65
C TYR A 459 -7.56 6.35 8.65
N LEU A 460 -8.89 6.14 8.67
CA LEU A 460 -9.88 7.23 8.75
C LEU A 460 -9.77 8.00 10.08
N ALA A 461 -9.66 7.29 11.20
CA ALA A 461 -9.48 7.90 12.51
C ALA A 461 -8.19 8.74 12.56
N ARG A 462 -7.09 8.22 12.00
CA ARG A 462 -5.84 8.97 11.87
C ARG A 462 -5.98 10.18 10.95
N ALA A 463 -6.67 10.07 9.82
CA ALA A 463 -6.92 11.20 8.93
C ALA A 463 -7.70 12.32 9.63
N ILE A 464 -8.72 11.98 10.43
CA ILE A 464 -9.47 12.96 11.22
C ILE A 464 -8.59 13.63 12.27
N VAL A 465 -7.71 12.87 12.94
CA VAL A 465 -6.78 13.41 13.94
C VAL A 465 -5.73 14.33 13.28
N THR A 466 -5.18 13.94 12.12
CA THR A 466 -4.19 14.76 11.41
C THR A 466 -4.81 16.05 10.90
N VAL A 467 -6.05 16.01 10.40
CA VAL A 467 -6.83 17.19 10.03
C VAL A 467 -7.06 18.06 11.26
N LYS A 468 -7.66 17.52 12.34
CA LYS A 468 -7.93 18.29 13.57
C LYS A 468 -6.69 18.92 14.24
N ALA A 469 -5.49 18.41 13.94
CA ALA A 469 -4.23 18.96 14.42
C ALA A 469 -3.72 20.17 13.61
N LEU A 470 -4.45 20.64 12.59
CA LEU A 470 -4.09 21.84 11.83
C LEU A 470 -4.31 23.15 12.62
N PRO A 471 -3.61 24.24 12.22
CA PRO A 471 -3.89 25.58 12.74
C PRO A 471 -5.32 26.04 12.42
N GLN A 472 -5.93 26.82 13.34
CA GLN A 472 -7.32 27.29 13.25
C GLN A 472 -7.71 27.97 11.92
N SER A 473 -6.78 28.63 11.24
CA SER A 473 -7.04 29.30 9.96
C SER A 473 -7.34 28.30 8.83
N GLN A 474 -6.56 27.22 8.74
CA GLN A 474 -6.74 26.18 7.72
C GLN A 474 -7.90 25.24 8.10
N MET A 475 -8.25 25.14 9.38
CA MET A 475 -9.37 24.32 9.84
C MET A 475 -10.74 24.80 9.36
N ALA A 476 -10.94 26.12 9.26
CA ALA A 476 -12.19 26.66 8.74
C ALA A 476 -12.38 26.33 7.25
N GLU A 477 -11.30 26.34 6.47
CA GLU A 477 -11.32 25.99 5.04
C GLU A 477 -11.54 24.49 4.80
N THR A 478 -11.07 23.65 5.73
CA THR A 478 -11.18 22.19 5.62
C THR A 478 -12.33 21.61 6.43
N ALA A 479 -13.29 22.44 6.88
CA ALA A 479 -14.42 22.00 7.69
C ALA A 479 -15.32 21.02 6.93
N ASP A 480 -15.63 21.33 5.66
CA ASP A 480 -16.42 20.46 4.78
C ASP A 480 -15.72 19.11 4.58
N TYR A 481 -14.41 19.14 4.32
CA TYR A 481 -13.60 17.93 4.18
C TYR A 481 -13.56 17.08 5.45
N LEU A 482 -13.54 17.72 6.63
CA LEU A 482 -13.58 17.04 7.92
C LEU A 482 -14.93 16.35 8.11
N ALA A 483 -16.03 16.99 7.74
CA ALA A 483 -17.37 16.39 7.76
C ALA A 483 -17.42 15.15 6.85
N ASP A 484 -16.92 15.24 5.61
CA ASP A 484 -16.88 14.10 4.69
C ASP A 484 -16.06 12.91 5.23
N LEU A 485 -14.99 13.16 6.00
CA LEU A 485 -14.20 12.11 6.66
C LEU A 485 -14.95 11.50 7.85
N GLN A 486 -15.70 12.30 8.60
CA GLN A 486 -16.54 11.83 9.71
C GLN A 486 -17.66 10.93 9.21
N ASP A 487 -18.39 11.36 8.18
CA ASP A 487 -19.46 10.59 7.57
C ASP A 487 -18.95 9.23 7.09
N ARG A 488 -17.74 9.19 6.52
CA ARG A 488 -17.10 7.93 6.10
C ARG A 488 -16.67 7.05 7.26
N LEU A 489 -16.19 7.62 8.36
CA LEU A 489 -15.90 6.86 9.57
C LEU A 489 -17.18 6.26 10.15
N ASP A 490 -18.26 7.03 10.18
CA ASP A 490 -19.56 6.58 10.70
C ASP A 490 -20.12 5.42 9.85
N VAL A 491 -20.05 5.50 8.51
CA VAL A 491 -20.40 4.39 7.62
C VAL A 491 -19.54 3.15 7.88
N ALA A 492 -18.22 3.33 8.06
CA ALA A 492 -17.33 2.22 8.37
C ALA A 492 -17.63 1.58 9.74
N GLU A 493 -18.03 2.38 10.74
CA GLU A 493 -18.49 1.88 12.04
C GLU A 493 -19.82 1.11 11.93
N LEU A 494 -20.75 1.57 11.08
CA LEU A 494 -21.99 0.86 10.77
C LEU A 494 -21.70 -0.48 10.07
N GLN A 495 -20.75 -0.51 9.12
CA GLN A 495 -20.28 -1.73 8.47
C GLN A 495 -19.69 -2.72 9.49
N ARG A 496 -18.87 -2.23 10.43
CA ARG A 496 -18.32 -3.05 11.53
C ARG A 496 -19.42 -3.60 12.44
N GLN A 497 -20.40 -2.77 12.79
CA GLN A 497 -21.53 -3.19 13.61
C GLN A 497 -22.35 -4.29 12.90
N LEU A 498 -22.57 -4.14 11.60
CA LEU A 498 -23.28 -5.14 10.80
C LEU A 498 -22.51 -6.47 10.76
N CYS A 499 -21.17 -6.44 10.66
CA CYS A 499 -20.34 -7.64 10.79
C CYS A 499 -20.53 -8.34 12.14
N VAL A 500 -20.58 -7.58 13.24
CA VAL A 500 -20.79 -8.12 14.59
C VAL A 500 -22.18 -8.74 14.72
N GLU A 501 -23.21 -8.10 14.18
CA GLU A 501 -24.59 -8.63 14.19
C GLU A 501 -24.72 -9.89 13.33
N LEU A 502 -24.08 -9.94 12.15
CA LEU A 502 -24.01 -11.14 11.31
C LEU A 502 -23.27 -12.29 11.99
N ALA A 503 -22.17 -12.02 12.70
CA ALA A 503 -21.46 -13.04 13.46
C ALA A 503 -22.33 -13.61 14.60
N ALA A 504 -23.13 -12.76 15.25
CA ALA A 504 -24.06 -13.17 16.30
C ALA A 504 -25.24 -14.01 15.76
N THR A 505 -25.73 -13.72 14.55
CA THR A 505 -26.78 -14.53 13.90
C THR A 505 -26.24 -15.88 13.43
N GLY A 506 -25.00 -15.94 12.93
CA GLY A 506 -24.35 -17.19 12.53
C GLY A 506 -24.05 -18.15 13.70
N THR A 507 -23.73 -17.61 14.88
CA THR A 507 -23.40 -18.42 16.08
C THR A 507 -24.63 -18.88 16.88
N SER A 508 -25.80 -18.25 16.71
CA SER A 508 -27.04 -18.60 17.41
C SER A 508 -27.77 -19.83 16.85
N SER A 509 -27.09 -20.67 16.07
CA SER A 509 -27.60 -21.88 15.41
C SER A 509 -27.99 -23.02 16.37
N ALA A 510 -27.80 -22.87 17.69
CA ALA A 510 -28.30 -23.85 18.66
C ALA A 510 -29.82 -23.73 18.91
N ALA A 511 -30.49 -22.64 18.49
CA ALA A 511 -31.87 -22.39 18.87
C ALA A 511 -32.70 -21.59 17.85
N SER A 512 -32.87 -22.07 16.61
CA SER A 512 -34.14 -21.83 15.89
C SER A 512 -34.32 -22.70 14.66
N MET A 513 -35.45 -23.40 14.65
CA MET A 513 -36.09 -24.07 13.53
C MET A 513 -36.65 -23.06 12.49
N SER A 514 -35.81 -22.15 11.97
CA SER A 514 -36.18 -21.35 10.80
C SER A 514 -35.13 -21.52 9.72
N ALA A 515 -35.51 -22.29 8.71
CA ALA A 515 -34.70 -22.67 7.57
C ALA A 515 -34.68 -21.55 6.50
N THR A 516 -34.12 -20.37 6.81
CA THR A 516 -34.12 -19.25 5.85
C THR A 516 -32.76 -18.95 5.21
N PHE A 517 -31.62 -19.19 5.86
CA PHE A 517 -30.31 -18.78 5.31
C PHE A 517 -29.25 -19.89 5.40
N SER A 518 -28.44 -20.04 4.34
CA SER A 518 -27.31 -20.97 4.34
C SER A 518 -26.14 -20.36 5.11
N GLN A 519 -25.52 -21.11 6.02
CA GLN A 519 -24.35 -20.65 6.77
C GLN A 519 -23.22 -20.14 5.85
N ALA A 520 -23.07 -20.75 4.67
CA ALA A 520 -22.14 -20.32 3.64
C ALA A 520 -22.41 -18.89 3.12
N SER A 521 -23.67 -18.47 3.02
CA SER A 521 -24.01 -17.09 2.60
C SER A 521 -23.61 -16.04 3.65
N VAL A 522 -23.68 -16.39 4.93
CA VAL A 522 -23.26 -15.51 6.04
C VAL A 522 -21.73 -15.38 6.07
N GLU A 523 -21.01 -16.49 5.88
CA GLU A 523 -19.54 -16.49 5.84
C GLU A 523 -18.98 -15.71 4.62
N VAL A 524 -19.63 -15.82 3.46
CA VAL A 524 -19.26 -15.02 2.27
C VAL A 524 -19.52 -13.53 2.52
N ALA A 525 -20.70 -13.16 3.02
CA ALA A 525 -21.02 -11.77 3.33
C ALA A 525 -20.07 -11.17 4.39
N LEU A 526 -19.66 -11.96 5.39
CA LEU A 526 -18.74 -11.51 6.43
C LEU A 526 -17.32 -11.29 5.87
N ASN A 527 -16.85 -12.16 4.97
CA ASN A 527 -15.57 -11.96 4.29
C ASN A 527 -15.60 -10.73 3.36
N GLU A 528 -16.69 -10.52 2.63
CA GLU A 528 -16.87 -9.33 1.78
C GLU A 528 -16.91 -8.03 2.61
N LEU A 529 -17.60 -8.02 3.75
CA LEU A 529 -17.67 -6.82 4.58
C LEU A 529 -16.39 -6.54 5.37
N THR A 530 -15.59 -7.57 5.70
CA THR A 530 -14.35 -7.41 6.47
C THR A 530 -13.13 -7.14 5.61
N ARG A 531 -13.09 -7.66 4.37
CA ARG A 531 -11.95 -7.51 3.44
C ARG A 531 -12.28 -6.73 2.17
N GLY A 532 -13.56 -6.61 1.82
CA GLY A 532 -14.02 -5.81 0.69
C GLY A 532 -14.10 -4.32 1.04
N PRO A 533 -14.39 -3.45 0.06
CA PRO A 533 -14.37 -1.97 0.16
C PRO A 533 -15.34 -1.38 1.20
N LEU A 534 -15.20 -0.07 1.48
CA LEU A 534 -16.22 0.66 2.23
C LEU A 534 -17.47 0.79 1.35
N VAL A 535 -18.58 0.24 1.82
CA VAL A 535 -19.84 0.17 1.08
C VAL A 535 -20.73 1.35 1.46
N SER A 536 -21.52 1.88 0.52
CA SER A 536 -22.43 2.98 0.81
C SER A 536 -23.57 2.55 1.78
N ALA A 537 -24.15 3.49 2.53
CA ALA A 537 -25.22 3.18 3.48
C ALA A 537 -26.44 2.50 2.83
N SER A 538 -26.79 2.89 1.60
CA SER A 538 -27.91 2.30 0.84
C SER A 538 -27.62 0.88 0.37
N GLU A 539 -26.38 0.59 -0.02
CA GLU A 539 -25.95 -0.77 -0.38
C GLU A 539 -25.86 -1.66 0.88
N LEU A 540 -25.36 -1.13 2.00
CA LEU A 540 -25.39 -1.82 3.29
C LEU A 540 -26.83 -2.20 3.70
N PHE A 541 -27.80 -1.31 3.45
CA PHE A 541 -29.20 -1.57 3.73
C PHE A 541 -29.79 -2.68 2.84
N SER A 542 -29.69 -2.53 1.52
CA SER A 542 -30.35 -3.42 0.54
C SER A 542 -29.65 -4.77 0.37
N THR A 543 -28.32 -4.81 0.43
CA THR A 543 -27.54 -6.02 0.13
C THR A 543 -27.32 -6.89 1.38
N TYR A 544 -27.26 -6.26 2.56
CA TYR A 544 -26.91 -6.97 3.80
C TYR A 544 -27.99 -6.84 4.88
N ALA A 545 -28.41 -5.63 5.25
CA ALA A 545 -29.33 -5.46 6.38
C ALA A 545 -30.72 -6.05 6.10
N GLU A 546 -31.26 -5.85 4.89
CA GLU A 546 -32.56 -6.38 4.46
C GLU A 546 -32.58 -7.91 4.34
N PRO A 547 -31.68 -8.55 3.59
CA PRO A 547 -31.69 -10.00 3.38
C PRO A 547 -31.44 -10.79 4.66
N PHE A 548 -30.58 -10.31 5.56
CA PHE A 548 -30.26 -10.99 6.82
C PHE A 548 -31.15 -10.56 8.00
N GLU A 549 -32.18 -9.74 7.74
CA GLU A 549 -33.14 -9.28 8.76
C GLU A 549 -32.47 -8.65 10.00
N LEU A 550 -31.45 -7.81 9.77
CA LEU A 550 -30.70 -7.14 10.84
C LEU A 550 -31.39 -5.85 11.27
N HIS A 551 -32.46 -5.99 12.05
CA HIS A 551 -33.33 -4.88 12.42
C HIS A 551 -32.63 -3.76 13.22
N GLU A 552 -31.64 -4.08 14.08
CA GLU A 552 -30.86 -3.06 14.81
C GLU A 552 -30.04 -2.21 13.83
N SER A 553 -29.28 -2.85 12.93
CA SER A 553 -28.52 -2.18 11.86
C SER A 553 -29.42 -1.39 10.89
N LYS A 554 -30.60 -1.90 10.51
CA LYS A 554 -31.55 -1.17 9.64
C LYS A 554 -31.93 0.19 10.20
N LEU A 555 -32.28 0.25 11.50
CA LEU A 555 -32.66 1.50 12.17
C LEU A 555 -31.49 2.49 12.24
N LEU A 556 -30.28 2.00 12.49
CA LEU A 556 -29.07 2.84 12.54
C LEU A 556 -28.72 3.39 11.14
N LEU A 557 -28.84 2.59 10.09
CA LEU A 557 -28.63 3.01 8.70
C LEU A 557 -29.66 4.06 8.25
N MET A 558 -30.93 3.87 8.59
CA MET A 558 -31.98 4.86 8.28
C MET A 558 -31.74 6.19 9.01
N HIS A 559 -31.33 6.12 10.28
CA HIS A 559 -30.99 7.30 11.05
C HIS A 559 -29.80 8.06 10.45
N PHE A 560 -28.75 7.33 10.03
CA PHE A 560 -27.60 7.91 9.33
C PHE A 560 -27.98 8.54 7.99
N ALA A 561 -28.85 7.89 7.21
CA ALA A 561 -29.34 8.44 5.94
C ALA A 561 -30.30 9.62 6.10
N GLY A 562 -30.80 9.88 7.33
CA GLY A 562 -31.81 10.90 7.59
C GLY A 562 -33.19 10.57 6.99
N GLU A 563 -33.45 9.31 6.62
CA GLU A 563 -34.72 8.88 6.02
C GLU A 563 -35.79 8.74 7.10
N THR A 564 -36.72 9.70 7.16
CA THR A 564 -37.78 9.77 8.18
C THR A 564 -39.08 9.06 7.78
N ASP A 565 -39.01 7.92 7.10
CA ASP A 565 -40.23 7.15 6.80
C ASP A 565 -40.76 6.50 8.08
N ALA A 566 -41.75 7.16 8.70
CA ALA A 566 -42.33 6.73 9.96
C ALA A 566 -42.95 5.34 9.88
N ASP A 567 -43.61 4.98 8.77
CA ASP A 567 -44.27 3.68 8.61
C ASP A 567 -43.23 2.56 8.54
N LEU A 568 -42.13 2.78 7.81
CA LEU A 568 -41.02 1.83 7.73
C LEU A 568 -40.30 1.68 9.07
N VAL A 569 -40.02 2.78 9.77
CA VAL A 569 -39.43 2.76 11.12
C VAL A 569 -40.31 1.96 12.08
N GLU A 570 -41.63 2.23 12.11
CA GLU A 570 -42.57 1.48 12.94
C GLU A 570 -42.60 -0.01 12.59
N ALA A 571 -42.61 -0.36 11.30
CA ALA A 571 -42.58 -1.75 10.83
C ALA A 571 -41.31 -2.49 11.28
N ILE A 572 -40.13 -1.86 11.18
CA ILE A 572 -38.86 -2.44 11.61
C ILE A 572 -38.85 -2.63 13.13
N TRP A 573 -39.34 -1.66 13.91
CA TRP A 573 -39.48 -1.77 15.36
C TRP A 573 -40.42 -2.90 15.76
N LEU A 574 -41.57 -3.04 15.09
CA LEU A 574 -42.50 -4.15 15.33
C LEU A 574 -41.84 -5.50 15.07
N ALA A 575 -41.12 -5.64 13.96
CA ALA A 575 -40.42 -6.87 13.61
C ALA A 575 -39.27 -7.18 14.59
N LEU A 576 -38.50 -6.17 15.01
CA LEU A 576 -37.46 -6.29 16.03
C LEU A 576 -38.03 -6.80 17.36
N LEU A 577 -39.10 -6.16 17.85
CA LEU A 577 -39.72 -6.51 19.11
C LEU A 577 -40.38 -7.88 19.05
N HIS A 578 -41.05 -8.23 17.95
CA HIS A 578 -41.57 -9.57 17.76
C HIS A 578 -40.46 -10.63 17.78
N ARG A 579 -39.32 -10.38 17.11
CA ARG A 579 -38.17 -11.28 17.15
C ARG A 579 -37.65 -11.45 18.58
N LEU A 580 -37.46 -10.38 19.34
CA LEU A 580 -37.00 -10.44 20.73
C LEU A 580 -37.97 -11.18 21.65
N LEU A 581 -39.28 -10.99 21.46
CA LEU A 581 -40.33 -11.62 22.27
C LEU A 581 -40.55 -13.11 21.92
N LEU A 582 -40.26 -13.52 20.67
CA LEU A 582 -40.37 -14.92 20.21
C LEU A 582 -39.13 -15.76 20.58
N ASN A 583 -37.93 -15.18 20.52
CA ASN A 583 -36.67 -15.92 20.63
C ASN A 583 -36.41 -16.55 22.02
N THR A 584 -37.20 -16.21 23.05
CA THR A 584 -37.06 -16.75 24.41
C THR A 584 -38.02 -17.89 24.74
N GLY A 585 -38.88 -18.30 23.81
CA GLY A 585 -39.86 -19.37 24.01
C GLY A 585 -39.30 -20.81 24.00
N GLY A 586 -38.05 -21.00 23.55
CA GLY A 586 -37.47 -22.33 23.27
C GLY A 586 -36.39 -22.84 24.25
N GLY A 587 -36.03 -22.08 25.27
CA GLY A 587 -34.85 -22.35 26.11
C GLY A 587 -35.05 -23.24 27.34
N GLY A 588 -35.89 -24.28 27.30
CA GLY A 588 -36.13 -25.10 28.48
C GLY A 588 -36.84 -26.44 28.26
N ASN A 589 -36.09 -27.45 27.78
CA ASN A 589 -36.09 -28.86 28.21
C ASN A 589 -35.77 -29.81 27.04
N SER A 590 -34.51 -30.21 26.91
CA SER A 590 -34.11 -31.43 26.18
C SER A 590 -33.32 -32.35 27.10
N SER A 591 -33.99 -32.86 28.14
CA SER A 591 -33.56 -34.08 28.83
C SER A 591 -34.74 -34.63 29.63
N HIS A 592 -35.29 -35.75 29.15
CA HIS A 592 -35.89 -36.87 29.88
C HIS A 592 -37.13 -37.48 29.20
N LEU A 593 -36.88 -38.60 28.52
CA LEU A 593 -37.67 -39.83 28.36
C LEU A 593 -39.22 -39.77 28.41
N SER A 594 -39.80 -40.24 27.31
CA SER A 594 -40.85 -41.29 27.22
C SER A 594 -41.71 -41.56 28.48
N SER A 595 -42.93 -41.00 28.53
CA SER A 595 -44.10 -41.59 29.23
C SER A 595 -45.36 -40.74 28.97
N PRO A 596 -46.55 -41.32 28.72
CA PRO A 596 -47.78 -40.57 28.49
C PRO A 596 -48.57 -40.40 29.80
N VAL A 597 -48.43 -39.26 30.48
CA VAL A 597 -49.33 -38.81 31.56
C VAL A 597 -49.53 -37.30 31.41
N PRO A 598 -50.77 -36.75 31.53
CA PRO A 598 -51.04 -35.35 31.23
C PRO A 598 -50.41 -34.41 32.27
N PRO A 599 -49.95 -33.20 31.91
CA PRO A 599 -49.22 -32.35 32.83
C PRO A 599 -50.16 -31.57 33.74
N GLN A 600 -50.07 -31.83 35.04
CA GLN A 600 -50.51 -30.90 36.09
C GLN A 600 -49.58 -29.66 36.09
N ARG A 601 -50.20 -28.48 36.15
CA ARG A 601 -49.61 -27.14 36.21
C ARG A 601 -48.39 -27.04 37.15
N ARG A 602 -47.19 -26.83 36.59
CA ARG A 602 -46.01 -26.34 37.33
C ARG A 602 -45.87 -24.81 37.15
N ARG A 603 -46.30 -24.03 38.15
CA ARG A 603 -46.26 -22.55 38.19
C ARG A 603 -44.90 -21.95 38.62
N LEU A 604 -43.76 -22.65 38.48
CA LEU A 604 -42.48 -22.25 39.09
C LEU A 604 -41.30 -21.97 38.13
N SER A 605 -41.52 -21.81 36.81
CA SER A 605 -40.44 -21.47 35.85
C SER A 605 -40.57 -20.09 35.18
N THR A 606 -41.66 -19.36 35.39
CA THR A 606 -41.97 -18.14 34.62
C THR A 606 -41.16 -16.91 35.04
N ARG A 607 -40.76 -16.78 36.31
CA ARG A 607 -40.04 -15.59 36.82
C ARG A 607 -38.58 -15.48 36.39
N LYS A 608 -37.85 -16.61 36.29
CA LYS A 608 -36.44 -16.58 35.85
C LYS A 608 -36.32 -16.32 34.35
N ILE A 609 -37.23 -16.89 33.56
CA ILE A 609 -37.33 -16.65 32.12
C ILE A 609 -37.75 -15.19 31.86
N ALA A 610 -38.70 -14.66 32.65
CA ALA A 610 -39.11 -13.25 32.55
C ALA A 610 -37.95 -12.28 32.80
N ARG A 611 -37.09 -12.51 33.80
CA ARG A 611 -35.96 -11.62 34.07
C ARG A 611 -34.83 -11.69 33.02
N GLY A 612 -34.63 -12.86 32.40
CA GLY A 612 -33.74 -12.98 31.24
C GLY A 612 -34.25 -12.21 30.03
N LEU A 613 -35.57 -12.30 29.76
CA LEU A 613 -36.23 -11.51 28.72
C LEU A 613 -36.18 -10.00 29.01
N GLU A 614 -36.47 -9.59 30.25
CA GLU A 614 -36.36 -8.19 30.72
C GLU A 614 -35.00 -7.61 30.38
N LEU A 615 -33.91 -8.29 30.79
CA LEU A 615 -32.55 -7.82 30.54
C LEU A 615 -32.18 -7.82 29.06
N ASN A 616 -32.64 -8.79 28.28
CA ASN A 616 -32.36 -8.82 26.84
C ASN A 616 -33.03 -7.65 26.10
N ILE A 617 -34.31 -7.37 26.41
CA ILE A 617 -35.05 -6.24 25.85
C ILE A 617 -34.42 -4.93 26.35
N ALA A 618 -34.14 -4.82 27.65
CA ALA A 618 -33.54 -3.63 28.24
C ALA A 618 -32.15 -3.33 27.64
N ASN A 619 -31.32 -4.35 27.44
CA ASN A 619 -30.02 -4.20 26.78
C ASN A 619 -30.16 -3.75 25.32
N CYS A 620 -31.11 -4.31 24.57
CA CYS A 620 -31.36 -3.90 23.18
C CYS A 620 -31.85 -2.45 23.11
N LEU A 621 -32.90 -2.11 23.89
CA LEU A 621 -33.45 -0.76 23.95
C LEU A 621 -32.42 0.25 24.45
N GLY A 622 -31.62 -0.09 25.45
CA GLY A 622 -30.55 0.78 25.96
C GLY A 622 -29.44 1.02 24.94
N ARG A 623 -29.03 -0.02 24.18
CA ARG A 623 -28.07 0.14 23.08
C ARG A 623 -28.61 1.03 21.97
N LEU A 624 -29.85 0.81 21.52
CA LEU A 624 -30.46 1.63 20.46
C LEU A 624 -30.72 3.05 20.94
N TYR A 625 -31.25 3.23 22.15
CA TYR A 625 -31.50 4.55 22.73
C TYR A 625 -30.22 5.37 22.88
N SER A 626 -29.13 4.79 23.38
CA SER A 626 -27.86 5.51 23.51
C SER A 626 -27.24 5.88 22.16
N ARG A 627 -27.33 5.01 21.14
CA ARG A 627 -26.78 5.28 19.80
C ARG A 627 -27.60 6.30 19.02
N LEU A 628 -28.93 6.20 19.06
CA LEU A 628 -29.83 7.17 18.44
C LEU A 628 -29.82 8.53 19.16
N ALA A 629 -29.43 8.57 20.45
CA ALA A 629 -29.26 9.82 21.19
C ALA A 629 -27.89 10.49 20.97
N ALA A 630 -26.85 9.73 20.62
CA ALA A 630 -25.48 10.26 20.49
C ALA A 630 -25.25 11.07 19.20
N ALA A 631 -26.05 10.86 18.17
CA ALA A 631 -25.88 11.47 16.85
C ALA A 631 -26.34 12.94 16.74
N VAL A 632 -26.99 13.50 17.78
CA VAL A 632 -27.40 14.93 17.79
C VAL A 632 -26.20 15.89 18.02
N VAL A 633 -24.98 15.37 18.17
CA VAL A 633 -23.76 16.20 18.21
C VAL A 633 -23.39 16.64 16.79
N THR A 634 -24.08 17.65 16.28
CA THR A 634 -23.48 18.54 15.28
C THR A 634 -22.34 19.30 15.97
N PRO A 635 -21.07 19.16 15.55
CA PRO A 635 -20.00 19.95 16.13
C PRO A 635 -20.09 21.37 15.55
N ASN A 636 -20.76 22.28 16.25
CA ASN A 636 -20.57 23.71 16.00
C ASN A 636 -19.09 24.05 16.23
N PRO A 637 -18.34 24.57 15.24
CA PRO A 637 -16.87 24.66 15.27
C PRO A 637 -16.30 25.78 16.16
N LEU A 638 -17.10 26.41 17.03
CA LEU A 638 -16.72 27.66 17.71
C LEU A 638 -16.57 27.58 19.24
N ASN A 639 -16.65 26.41 19.89
CA ASN A 639 -16.61 26.40 21.36
C ASN A 639 -15.91 25.21 22.02
N ILE A 640 -14.65 24.94 21.62
CA ILE A 640 -13.76 24.03 22.35
C ILE A 640 -12.54 24.82 22.87
N ALA A 641 -12.82 25.81 23.72
CA ALA A 641 -11.80 26.49 24.49
C ALA A 641 -12.36 26.92 25.87
N SER A 642 -13.03 26.00 26.55
CA SER A 642 -13.22 26.12 28.00
C SER A 642 -13.54 24.76 28.59
N SER A 643 -12.68 24.29 29.49
CA SER A 643 -12.92 23.17 30.39
C SER A 643 -14.03 23.50 31.39
N VAL A 644 -15.27 23.55 30.90
CA VAL A 644 -16.48 23.51 31.71
C VAL A 644 -17.36 22.44 31.09
N GLN A 645 -17.49 21.30 31.78
CA GLN A 645 -18.47 20.26 31.46
C GLN A 645 -19.88 20.85 31.59
N LEU A 646 -20.37 21.52 30.54
CA LEU A 646 -21.78 21.79 30.37
C LEU A 646 -22.44 20.45 30.01
N HIS A 647 -23.16 19.86 30.99
CA HIS A 647 -24.04 18.72 30.77
C HIS A 647 -25.06 19.08 29.68
N VAL A 648 -24.79 18.68 28.44
CA VAL A 648 -25.77 18.70 27.35
C VAL A 648 -26.72 17.53 27.58
N SER A 649 -28.01 17.82 27.68
CA SER A 649 -29.06 16.82 27.88
C SER A 649 -29.22 15.96 26.63
N THR A 650 -28.73 14.72 26.68
CA THR A 650 -28.97 13.65 25.70
C THR A 650 -30.43 13.24 25.70
N THR A 651 -31.27 13.89 24.88
CA THR A 651 -32.61 13.42 24.55
C THR A 651 -32.56 12.80 23.16
N ALA A 652 -32.93 11.52 23.04
CA ALA A 652 -32.97 10.83 21.76
C ALA A 652 -33.97 11.50 20.81
N ASP A 653 -33.68 11.48 19.51
CA ASP A 653 -34.66 11.85 18.48
C ASP A 653 -35.77 10.79 18.46
N TYR A 654 -36.93 11.14 19.04
CA TYR A 654 -38.10 10.24 19.12
C TYR A 654 -38.73 9.92 17.75
N THR A 655 -38.25 10.55 16.67
CA THR A 655 -38.61 10.22 15.28
C THR A 655 -38.17 8.82 14.90
N PHE A 656 -36.97 8.40 15.33
CA PHE A 656 -36.42 7.06 15.09
C PHE A 656 -36.66 6.09 16.27
N PHE A 657 -37.24 6.58 17.36
CA PHE A 657 -37.58 5.81 18.57
C PHE A 657 -39.08 5.95 18.90
N PRO A 658 -39.97 5.25 18.19
CA PRO A 658 -41.42 5.38 18.31
C PRO A 658 -41.92 4.77 19.63
N LEU A 659 -41.94 5.61 20.68
CA LEU A 659 -42.36 5.22 22.02
C LEU A 659 -43.75 4.56 22.05
N VAL A 660 -44.70 5.06 21.27
CA VAL A 660 -46.07 4.50 21.21
C VAL A 660 -46.05 3.05 20.74
N VAL A 661 -45.25 2.71 19.72
CA VAL A 661 -45.14 1.35 19.19
C VAL A 661 -44.43 0.44 20.18
N ILE A 662 -43.30 0.88 20.74
CA ILE A 662 -42.52 0.12 21.72
C ILE A 662 -43.36 -0.17 22.97
N ILE A 663 -44.00 0.84 23.55
CA ILE A 663 -44.80 0.69 24.77
C ILE A 663 -46.04 -0.17 24.48
N SER A 664 -46.75 0.08 23.39
CA SER A 664 -47.98 -0.66 23.08
C SER A 664 -47.74 -2.15 22.83
N THR A 665 -46.62 -2.53 22.21
CA THR A 665 -46.25 -3.93 22.00
C THR A 665 -45.82 -4.61 23.30
N LEU A 666 -44.96 -3.97 24.10
CA LEU A 666 -44.50 -4.51 25.38
C LEU A 666 -45.66 -4.68 26.38
N GLU A 667 -46.54 -3.69 26.51
CA GLU A 667 -47.71 -3.79 27.38
C GLU A 667 -48.71 -4.84 26.89
N ARG A 668 -48.93 -4.93 25.57
CA ARG A 668 -49.79 -5.97 25.00
C ARG A 668 -49.25 -7.36 25.31
N TYR A 669 -47.94 -7.57 25.20
CA TYR A 669 -47.28 -8.82 25.60
C TYR A 669 -47.40 -9.07 27.12
N ALA A 670 -47.15 -8.06 27.95
CA ALA A 670 -47.22 -8.17 29.40
C ALA A 670 -48.63 -8.55 29.89
N VAL A 671 -49.67 -7.99 29.27
CA VAL A 671 -51.07 -8.32 29.55
C VAL A 671 -51.40 -9.74 29.08
N GLN A 672 -50.95 -10.15 27.88
CA GLN A 672 -51.19 -11.50 27.35
C GLN A 672 -50.52 -12.59 28.23
N GLN A 673 -49.33 -12.32 28.74
CA GLN A 673 -48.56 -13.25 29.58
C GLN A 673 -48.84 -13.11 31.09
N ASN A 674 -49.73 -12.20 31.50
CA ASN A 674 -50.03 -11.87 32.91
C ASN A 674 -48.78 -11.52 33.74
N LEU A 675 -47.89 -10.70 33.17
CA LEU A 675 -46.67 -10.19 33.83
C LEU A 675 -46.99 -9.07 34.83
N PRO A 676 -46.12 -8.80 35.83
CA PRO A 676 -46.40 -7.78 36.83
C PRO A 676 -46.44 -6.36 36.23
N THR A 677 -47.05 -5.41 36.94
CA THR A 677 -47.24 -4.03 36.46
C THR A 677 -45.95 -3.22 36.40
N ASN A 678 -44.94 -3.59 37.17
CA ASN A 678 -43.61 -3.00 37.13
C ASN A 678 -42.71 -3.53 36.01
N TRP A 679 -43.19 -4.44 35.15
CA TRP A 679 -42.37 -5.11 34.14
C TRP A 679 -41.83 -4.14 33.08
N VAL A 680 -42.70 -3.34 32.46
CA VAL A 680 -42.29 -2.33 31.46
C VAL A 680 -41.46 -1.20 32.08
N PRO A 681 -41.84 -0.64 33.24
CA PRO A 681 -40.97 0.31 33.97
C PRO A 681 -39.58 -0.25 34.28
N ALA A 682 -39.48 -1.51 34.71
CA ALA A 682 -38.19 -2.14 34.99
C ALA A 682 -37.30 -2.23 33.73
N ILE A 683 -37.88 -2.55 32.57
CA ILE A 683 -37.15 -2.56 31.30
C ILE A 683 -36.61 -1.18 30.94
N PHE A 684 -37.41 -0.13 31.11
CA PHE A 684 -36.98 1.25 30.82
C PHE A 684 -35.91 1.73 31.81
N GLY A 685 -36.05 1.39 33.10
CA GLY A 685 -35.06 1.66 34.13
C GLY A 685 -33.73 0.95 33.89
N ASP A 686 -33.76 -0.36 33.58
CA ASP A 686 -32.58 -1.16 33.26
C ASP A 686 -31.93 -0.70 31.93
N ALA A 687 -32.72 -0.25 30.96
CA ALA A 687 -32.25 0.35 29.70
C ALA A 687 -31.67 1.77 29.88
N LYS A 688 -31.76 2.35 31.09
CA LYS A 688 -31.36 3.73 31.41
C LYS A 688 -32.10 4.80 30.59
N ILE A 689 -33.30 4.50 30.11
CA ILE A 689 -34.15 5.48 29.43
C ILE A 689 -34.76 6.38 30.52
N PRO A 690 -34.58 7.71 30.46
CA PRO A 690 -35.13 8.59 31.48
C PRO A 690 -36.67 8.54 31.45
N PRO A 691 -37.34 8.56 32.62
CA PRO A 691 -38.80 8.69 32.70
C PRO A 691 -39.20 10.11 32.27
N SER A 692 -39.33 10.32 30.98
CA SER A 692 -39.57 11.63 30.37
C SER A 692 -41.07 11.88 30.17
N PRO A 693 -41.53 13.14 30.07
CA PRO A 693 -42.95 13.42 29.82
C PRO A 693 -43.46 12.79 28.53
N GLU A 694 -42.59 12.59 27.53
CA GLU A 694 -42.90 11.94 26.25
C GLU A 694 -43.31 10.47 26.43
N VAL A 695 -42.77 9.76 27.44
CA VAL A 695 -43.20 8.39 27.78
C VAL A 695 -44.63 8.41 28.30
N VAL A 696 -44.95 9.35 29.19
CA VAL A 696 -46.32 9.51 29.74
C VAL A 696 -47.30 9.92 28.64
N GLU A 697 -46.88 10.80 27.74
CA GLU A 697 -47.64 11.19 26.55
C GLU A 697 -47.93 9.99 25.65
N ALA A 698 -46.95 9.10 25.42
CA ALA A 698 -47.15 7.89 24.65
C ALA A 698 -48.19 6.94 25.31
N TYR A 699 -48.17 6.80 26.64
CA TYR A 699 -49.23 6.09 27.36
C TYR A 699 -50.60 6.78 27.19
N ASN A 700 -50.66 8.10 27.20
CA ASN A 700 -51.89 8.85 26.94
C ASN A 700 -52.45 8.58 25.54
N ILE A 701 -51.60 8.61 24.51
CA ILE A 701 -51.97 8.26 23.14
C ILE A 701 -52.56 6.83 23.10
N ILE A 702 -51.96 5.87 23.81
CA ILE A 702 -52.46 4.48 23.87
C ILE A 702 -53.82 4.40 24.57
N ILE A 703 -54.02 5.13 25.66
CA ILE A 703 -55.27 5.14 26.44
C ILE A 703 -56.42 5.78 25.65
N CYS A 704 -56.13 6.79 24.83
CA CYS A 704 -57.10 7.45 23.96
C CYS A 704 -57.40 6.69 22.66
N LYS A 705 -56.58 5.68 22.28
CA LYS A 705 -56.86 4.82 21.11
C LYS A 705 -58.14 4.02 21.36
N LYS A 706 -59.11 4.12 20.43
CA LYS A 706 -60.40 3.42 20.46
C LYS A 706 -60.29 1.89 20.18
N ASP A 707 -59.19 1.25 20.56
CA ASP A 707 -59.04 -0.19 20.37
C ASP A 707 -59.77 -0.96 21.49
N PRO A 708 -60.51 -2.03 21.17
CA PRO A 708 -61.25 -2.82 22.15
C PRO A 708 -60.34 -3.55 23.16
N PHE A 709 -59.04 -3.68 22.87
CA PHE A 709 -58.06 -4.27 23.78
C PHE A 709 -57.74 -3.33 24.96
N TRP A 710 -57.49 -2.04 24.67
CA TRP A 710 -57.08 -1.04 25.67
C TRP A 710 -58.26 -0.52 26.50
N MET A 711 -59.48 -0.58 25.95
CA MET A 711 -60.73 -0.15 26.61
C MET A 711 -61.20 -1.08 27.75
N ARG A 712 -60.53 -2.21 27.99
CA ARG A 712 -60.88 -3.11 29.11
C ARG A 712 -60.49 -2.47 30.45
N GLU A 713 -61.41 -2.41 31.41
CA GLU A 713 -61.18 -1.79 32.73
C GLU A 713 -59.92 -2.33 33.45
N ASN A 714 -59.65 -3.64 33.37
CA ASN A 714 -58.46 -4.25 33.97
C ASN A 714 -57.14 -3.83 33.28
N VAL A 715 -57.18 -3.52 31.98
CA VAL A 715 -56.01 -3.07 31.21
C VAL A 715 -55.79 -1.58 31.46
N ARG A 716 -56.87 -0.80 31.48
CA ARG A 716 -56.82 0.65 31.74
C ARG A 716 -56.30 0.95 33.16
N SER A 717 -56.79 0.23 34.17
CA SER A 717 -56.27 0.33 35.55
C SER A 717 -54.79 -0.05 35.65
N ARG A 718 -54.34 -1.10 34.93
CA ARG A 718 -52.92 -1.43 34.80
C ARG A 718 -52.10 -0.28 34.20
N LEU A 719 -52.52 0.27 33.05
CA LEU A 719 -51.80 1.36 32.39
C LEU A 719 -51.67 2.60 33.29
N MET A 720 -52.73 2.92 34.06
CA MET A 720 -52.68 4.02 35.02
C MET A 720 -51.74 3.75 36.21
N GLU A 721 -51.62 2.48 36.66
CA GLU A 721 -50.63 2.09 37.67
C GLU A 721 -49.19 2.18 37.11
N VAL A 722 -49.00 1.88 35.83
CA VAL A 722 -47.71 2.05 35.16
C VAL A 722 -47.32 3.52 35.04
N ILE A 723 -48.26 4.40 34.67
CA ILE A 723 -48.06 5.86 34.68
C ILE A 723 -47.66 6.35 36.08
N TYR A 724 -48.32 5.85 37.13
CA TYR A 724 -47.95 6.16 38.51
C TYR A 724 -46.49 5.80 38.80
N ILE A 725 -46.01 4.63 38.36
CA ILE A 725 -44.62 4.19 38.58
C ILE A 725 -43.63 5.12 37.87
N PHE A 726 -43.85 5.45 36.59
CA PHE A 726 -42.96 6.35 35.85
C PHE A 726 -42.90 7.76 36.46
N VAL A 727 -44.05 8.29 36.90
CA VAL A 727 -44.12 9.61 37.54
C VAL A 727 -43.45 9.60 38.91
N ALA A 728 -43.64 8.55 39.70
CA ALA A 728 -42.94 8.38 40.98
C ALA A 728 -41.42 8.30 40.77
N GLU A 729 -40.96 7.54 39.75
CA GLU A 729 -39.54 7.41 39.42
C GLU A 729 -38.91 8.73 38.93
N PHE A 730 -39.67 9.55 38.18
CA PHE A 730 -39.26 10.91 37.81
C PHE A 730 -39.08 11.81 39.03
N ILE A 731 -40.02 11.77 39.98
CA ILE A 731 -39.97 12.55 41.22
C ILE A 731 -38.78 12.12 42.09
N ASP A 732 -38.53 10.82 42.19
CA ASP A 732 -37.44 10.24 42.99
C ASP A 732 -36.06 10.42 42.35
N SER A 733 -35.98 10.84 41.07
CA SER A 733 -34.74 11.10 40.33
C SER A 733 -34.45 12.60 40.06
N PRO A 734 -34.46 13.50 41.07
CA PRO A 734 -34.39 14.96 40.86
C PRO A 734 -33.02 15.45 40.37
N ALA A 735 -31.95 14.67 40.54
CA ALA A 735 -30.56 15.10 40.29
C ALA A 735 -30.14 15.12 38.82
N ARG A 736 -30.95 14.59 37.89
CA ARG A 736 -30.57 14.46 36.46
C ARG A 736 -30.83 15.71 35.62
N LEU A 737 -31.59 16.67 36.13
CA LEU A 737 -32.12 17.79 35.34
C LEU A 737 -31.83 19.14 36.02
N SER A 738 -31.54 20.16 35.21
CA SER A 738 -31.41 21.54 35.68
C SER A 738 -32.73 22.05 36.28
N PRO A 739 -32.71 23.05 37.18
CA PRO A 739 -33.93 23.56 37.83
C PRO A 739 -35.02 24.00 36.85
N ARG A 740 -34.62 24.65 35.75
CA ARG A 740 -35.52 25.13 34.68
C ARG A 740 -36.12 23.99 33.84
N GLN A 741 -35.31 22.98 33.50
CA GLN A 741 -35.80 21.79 32.80
C GLN A 741 -36.75 20.97 33.67
N ARG A 742 -36.43 20.84 34.97
CA ARG A 742 -37.29 20.18 35.96
C ARG A 742 -38.64 20.87 36.03
N GLN A 743 -38.67 22.21 36.05
CA GLN A 743 -39.92 22.98 36.04
C GLN A 743 -40.75 22.66 34.79
N LEU A 744 -40.16 22.79 33.59
CA LEU A 744 -40.86 22.58 32.31
C LEU A 744 -41.38 21.14 32.14
N GLN A 745 -40.57 20.15 32.50
CA GLN A 745 -40.98 18.75 32.40
C GLN A 745 -42.02 18.39 33.47
N SER A 746 -41.90 18.93 34.68
CA SER A 746 -42.91 18.73 35.73
C SER A 746 -44.26 19.34 35.38
N SER A 747 -44.30 20.50 34.70
CA SER A 747 -45.55 21.11 34.26
C SER A 747 -46.22 20.30 33.16
N ARG A 748 -45.47 19.84 32.14
CA ARG A 748 -45.99 18.95 31.10
C ARG A 748 -46.55 17.65 31.67
N MET A 749 -45.83 17.05 32.60
CA MET A 749 -46.26 15.80 33.22
C MET A 749 -47.48 15.99 34.13
N LEU A 750 -47.61 17.17 34.75
CA LEU A 750 -48.80 17.55 35.48
C LEU A 750 -50.02 17.67 34.56
N ASP A 751 -49.87 18.27 33.37
CA ASP A 751 -50.95 18.38 32.39
C ASP A 751 -51.46 16.99 31.95
N HIS A 752 -50.54 16.06 31.64
CA HIS A 752 -50.91 14.68 31.31
C HIS A 752 -51.62 13.97 32.47
N LEU A 753 -51.13 14.10 33.71
CA LEU A 753 -51.78 13.52 34.89
C LEU A 753 -53.15 14.12 35.19
N THR A 754 -53.33 15.42 34.96
CA THR A 754 -54.64 16.05 35.11
C THR A 754 -55.63 15.51 34.09
N THR A 755 -55.18 15.26 32.86
CA THR A 755 -55.98 14.64 31.80
C THR A 755 -56.43 13.23 32.22
N HIS A 756 -55.52 12.40 32.73
CA HIS A 756 -55.84 11.06 33.24
C HIS A 756 -56.81 11.08 34.43
N LEU A 757 -56.64 12.02 35.36
CA LEU A 757 -57.57 12.19 36.48
C LEU A 757 -58.97 12.58 35.98
N VAL A 758 -59.09 13.48 35.01
CA VAL A 758 -60.39 13.85 34.44
C VAL A 758 -61.05 12.66 33.75
N GLU A 759 -60.30 11.88 32.96
CA GLU A 759 -60.83 10.68 32.29
C GLU A 759 -61.30 9.60 33.29
N LEU A 760 -60.55 9.36 34.36
CA LEU A 760 -60.93 8.42 35.44
C LEU A 760 -62.18 8.87 36.22
N HIS A 761 -62.45 10.18 36.31
CA HIS A 761 -63.68 10.71 36.92
C HIS A 761 -64.86 10.73 35.95
N ALA A 762 -64.60 10.73 34.63
CA ALA A 762 -65.62 10.71 33.60
C ALA A 762 -66.15 9.30 33.29
N GLU A 763 -65.42 8.23 33.67
CA GLU A 763 -65.91 6.86 33.57
C GLU A 763 -67.17 6.67 34.42
N PRO A 764 -68.31 6.29 33.83
CA PRO A 764 -69.54 6.12 34.58
C PRO A 764 -69.38 4.96 35.56
N LYS A 765 -69.89 5.14 36.77
CA LYS A 765 -70.13 4.04 37.72
C LYS A 765 -71.06 3.01 37.07
N SER A 766 -70.49 2.07 36.33
CA SER A 766 -71.22 0.96 35.72
C SER A 766 -71.74 0.07 36.84
N GLY A 767 -73.05 0.18 37.12
CA GLY A 767 -73.78 -0.72 38.03
C GLY A 767 -74.50 -0.05 39.20
N GLY A 768 -75.15 1.09 38.97
CA GLY A 768 -76.03 1.72 39.97
C GLY A 768 -77.32 2.22 39.35
N ASP A 769 -78.17 1.32 38.84
CA ASP A 769 -79.63 1.46 38.91
C ASP A 769 -80.33 0.21 38.32
N HIS A 770 -80.69 -0.72 39.19
CA HIS A 770 -81.88 -1.56 39.01
C HIS A 770 -82.51 -1.78 40.39
N THR A 771 -83.42 -0.88 40.75
CA THR A 771 -84.42 -1.12 41.79
C THR A 771 -85.43 -2.19 41.36
N LEU A 772 -85.71 -3.10 42.30
CA LEU A 772 -86.89 -3.97 42.48
C LEU A 772 -86.83 -5.46 42.01
N MET A 773 -86.92 -6.31 43.03
CA MET A 773 -87.34 -7.72 43.11
C MET A 773 -86.37 -8.84 42.72
N GLY A 774 -86.03 -9.68 43.71
CA GLY A 774 -85.70 -11.10 43.53
C GLY A 774 -84.25 -11.48 43.84
N GLY A 775 -84.06 -12.37 44.82
CA GLY A 775 -82.75 -12.76 45.34
C GLY A 775 -81.93 -13.68 44.43
N GLY A 776 -80.63 -13.77 44.73
CA GLY A 776 -79.71 -14.69 44.04
C GLY A 776 -78.25 -14.25 44.07
N SER A 777 -77.62 -14.41 45.23
CA SER A 777 -76.21 -14.13 45.53
C SER A 777 -75.21 -14.86 44.61
N GLY A 778 -74.28 -14.12 43.97
CA GLY A 778 -73.14 -14.73 43.27
C GLY A 778 -72.07 -13.84 42.64
N GLY A 779 -72.30 -12.54 42.42
CA GLY A 779 -71.37 -11.68 41.63
C GLY A 779 -70.76 -10.45 42.31
N ALA A 780 -71.16 -10.09 43.54
CA ALA A 780 -70.87 -8.78 44.13
C ALA A 780 -69.43 -8.57 44.66
N SER A 781 -68.66 -9.64 44.89
CA SER A 781 -67.31 -9.55 45.48
C SER A 781 -66.24 -9.03 44.51
N GLY A 782 -66.34 -9.32 43.21
CA GLY A 782 -65.36 -8.88 42.21
C GLY A 782 -65.45 -7.38 41.91
N VAL A 783 -66.68 -6.87 41.78
CA VAL A 783 -66.96 -5.46 41.45
C VAL A 783 -66.61 -4.53 42.62
N GLN A 784 -66.86 -4.96 43.87
CA GLN A 784 -66.44 -4.20 45.06
C GLN A 784 -64.91 -4.14 45.21
N SER A 785 -64.20 -5.23 44.92
CA SER A 785 -62.73 -5.25 44.95
C SER A 785 -62.12 -4.34 43.88
N GLN A 786 -62.67 -4.33 42.67
CA GLN A 786 -62.20 -3.46 41.58
C GLN A 786 -62.51 -1.98 41.85
N HIS A 787 -63.69 -1.67 42.40
CA HIS A 787 -64.05 -0.30 42.79
C HIS A 787 -63.15 0.24 43.90
N GLN A 788 -62.76 -0.61 44.87
CA GLN A 788 -61.82 -0.22 45.93
C GLN A 788 -60.39 -0.03 45.41
N GLN A 789 -59.95 -0.87 44.47
CA GLN A 789 -58.66 -0.67 43.77
C GLN A 789 -58.65 0.63 42.94
N HIS A 790 -59.76 0.95 42.28
CA HIS A 790 -59.93 2.20 41.53
C HIS A 790 -59.85 3.44 42.43
N LEU A 791 -60.53 3.44 43.58
CA LEU A 791 -60.47 4.55 44.54
C LEU A 791 -59.05 4.77 45.10
N LEU A 792 -58.35 3.68 45.44
CA LEU A 792 -56.96 3.74 45.91
C LEU A 792 -56.01 4.29 44.83
N LEU A 793 -56.24 3.96 43.56
CA LEU A 793 -55.44 4.45 42.45
C LEU A 793 -55.66 5.96 42.21
N VAL A 794 -56.91 6.44 42.31
CA VAL A 794 -57.24 7.87 42.23
C VAL A 794 -56.57 8.67 43.36
N GLU A 795 -56.56 8.12 44.58
CA GLU A 795 -55.91 8.76 45.73
C GLU A 795 -54.37 8.85 45.55
N LYS A 796 -53.75 7.77 45.05
CA LYS A 796 -52.32 7.75 44.69
C LYS A 796 -51.96 8.79 43.62
N LEU A 797 -52.75 8.90 42.54
CA LEU A 797 -52.52 9.88 41.48
C LEU A 797 -52.70 11.33 41.96
N ARG A 798 -53.65 11.59 42.86
CA ARG A 798 -53.83 12.91 43.49
C ARG A 798 -52.64 13.31 44.38
N GLY A 799 -52.05 12.33 45.07
CA GLY A 799 -50.81 12.50 45.84
C GLY A 799 -49.63 12.91 44.98
N LEU A 800 -49.41 12.23 43.84
CA LEU A 800 -48.37 12.58 42.86
C LEU A 800 -48.58 13.96 42.24
N ARG A 801 -49.82 14.29 41.86
CA ARG A 801 -50.18 15.63 41.35
C ARG A 801 -49.77 16.73 42.33
N SER A 802 -50.09 16.57 43.61
CA SER A 802 -49.73 17.54 44.66
C SER A 802 -48.21 17.64 44.90
N HIS A 803 -47.45 16.58 44.58
CA HIS A 803 -45.99 16.59 44.64
C HIS A 803 -45.37 17.30 43.42
N LEU A 804 -45.90 17.04 42.22
CA LEU A 804 -45.49 17.75 41.00
C LEU A 804 -45.83 19.24 41.05
N GLU A 805 -46.99 19.63 41.60
CA GLU A 805 -47.34 21.05 41.82
C GLU A 805 -46.30 21.75 42.71
N ARG A 806 -45.80 21.07 43.74
CA ARG A 806 -44.73 21.58 44.62
C ARG A 806 -43.38 21.68 43.89
N MET A 807 -43.05 20.70 43.04
CA MET A 807 -41.83 20.75 42.24
C MET A 807 -41.88 21.86 41.17
N ALA A 808 -43.02 22.03 40.49
CA ALA A 808 -43.23 23.07 39.49
C ALA A 808 -43.24 24.49 40.09
N SER A 809 -43.74 24.64 41.34
CA SER A 809 -43.78 25.93 42.05
C SER A 809 -42.49 26.27 42.80
N SER A 810 -41.78 25.30 43.37
CA SER A 810 -40.53 25.56 44.10
C SER A 810 -39.39 26.10 43.23
N ALA A 811 -39.39 25.79 41.94
CA ALA A 811 -38.44 26.33 40.97
C ALA A 811 -38.77 27.78 40.52
N ALA A 812 -39.97 28.29 40.80
CA ALA A 812 -40.36 29.67 40.51
C ALA A 812 -39.93 30.67 41.60
N ALA A 813 -39.43 30.18 42.75
CA ALA A 813 -39.01 30.98 43.89
C ALA A 813 -37.47 31.16 44.00
N ILE A 814 -36.71 30.62 43.04
CA ILE A 814 -35.25 30.77 42.86
C ILE A 814 -35.05 31.44 41.51
#